data_AF-A0A815U092-F1
#
_entry.id   AF-A0A815U092-F1
#
_cell.length_a   1.000
_cell.length_b   1.000
_cell.length_c   1.000
_cell.angle_alpha   90.00
_cell.angle_beta   90.00
_cell.angle_gamma   90.00
#
_symmetry.space_group_name_H-M   'P 1'
#
loop_
_entity.id
_entity.type
_entity.pdbx_description
1 polymer ?
#
loop_
_entity_poly.entity_id
_entity_poly.type
_entity_poly.pdbx_seq_one_letter_code
_entity_poly.pdbx_strand_id
1 'polypeptide(L)'
;MASSSRRHPPLRPSSSTNRTARDIDKRVNTPGLSSDINDEEFGIASGKPVPRSYLLKLIKRSHMNGILNLASRGLTEVPTEVFAEEVVEDENQQRQKAKIPDFSQNTTEAWWNREALKTFDLSSNSLTTLPNEIETLNYLIVLNVHNNQLTTLPDAMRGLRALEKLVLSQNQLTILPDGFYFCSSLLSLNLSRNRLTKLSNKIGQLSYLQELDLSENEFELFPKEIGFLTKLTKLTVAKNRLRALPHEFGALYNLRSLDLSHNQLTQLPESFGDLINLEEIYVNANRLTIFPCFNQCSRLKEIHMADNQLTEITDNQLTALLTLISLNLRGNKIHTLPDQIALLPNLERLDVTNNDLSDLPSKIALNKKIKNISMTGNPLGKIRKDVIRLGTDSIMKYLRNRLTIDDGTASSTEQQTFDIPKSTETDDERKRRLYTEHHVVRTTGTFDYSHKNVSTLSNESIELIIKEKPTHVNLAKNKFTEMPIELVRLAESLLHLDMSANGLLQLNSQVGQLKELRFLDLSTNRLTDLPSELSSLEHLQIINLSMNKFVRLPSVLYELKQIQEILANDNQLVELDSTGILKIASTLITFNVRNNNIQRLPPEFSKCTLLKSLDVAGNPFKIPRPATIAKGTQAILEHLRNQLIE
;
A
#
# COMPACT_ATOMS: atom_id res chain seq x y z
N MET A 1 23.93 53.37 -43.57
CA MET A 1 25.30 52.96 -43.13
C MET A 1 25.14 52.43 -41.72
N ALA A 2 24.93 51.12 -41.53
CA ALA A 2 25.91 50.04 -41.54
C ALA A 2 26.90 50.12 -40.36
N SER A 3 26.68 49.30 -39.34
CA SER A 3 27.77 48.66 -38.60
C SER A 3 27.29 47.36 -37.96
N SER A 4 28.04 46.32 -38.25
CA SER A 4 27.74 44.89 -38.14
C SER A 4 28.20 44.25 -36.84
N SER A 5 27.52 43.14 -36.49
CA SER A 5 28.09 41.87 -36.01
C SER A 5 28.83 41.83 -34.65
N ARG A 6 28.23 41.13 -33.68
CA ARG A 6 28.61 39.75 -33.31
C ARG A 6 27.66 39.20 -32.25
N ARG A 7 26.76 38.30 -32.63
CA ARG A 7 26.03 37.42 -31.70
C ARG A 7 26.87 36.15 -31.52
N HIS A 8 27.32 35.90 -30.30
CA HIS A 8 27.82 34.59 -29.89
C HIS A 8 26.64 33.62 -29.64
N PRO A 9 26.80 32.33 -29.96
CA PRO A 9 25.72 31.35 -29.88
C PRO A 9 25.50 30.85 -28.44
N PRO A 10 24.27 30.42 -28.08
CA PRO A 10 24.04 29.77 -26.80
C PRO A 10 24.68 28.36 -26.76
N LEU A 11 25.27 28.07 -25.61
CA LEU A 11 25.96 26.83 -25.25
C LEU A 11 25.07 25.60 -25.43
N ARG A 12 25.65 24.56 -26.06
CA ARG A 12 25.07 23.21 -26.18
C ARG A 12 24.81 22.62 -24.79
N PRO A 13 23.62 22.06 -24.52
CA PRO A 13 23.45 21.16 -23.38
C PRO A 13 24.19 19.85 -23.64
N SER A 14 24.97 19.44 -22.65
CA SER A 14 25.76 18.22 -22.59
C SER A 14 24.90 16.96 -22.77
N SER A 15 25.32 16.11 -23.70
CA SER A 15 24.76 14.80 -23.99
C SER A 15 25.01 13.81 -22.85
N SER A 16 24.06 13.66 -21.92
CA SER A 16 24.03 12.52 -21.00
C SER A 16 22.64 12.22 -20.42
N THR A 17 21.58 12.30 -21.23
CA THR A 17 20.23 11.84 -20.86
C THR A 17 19.47 11.40 -22.11
N ASN A 18 19.80 10.22 -22.65
CA ASN A 18 19.06 9.60 -23.76
C ASN A 18 18.78 8.11 -23.49
N ARG A 19 18.55 7.73 -22.23
CA ARG A 19 18.21 6.34 -21.85
C ARG A 19 16.79 6.10 -21.35
N THR A 20 15.94 7.11 -21.18
CA THR A 20 14.59 6.91 -20.58
C THR A 20 13.44 6.79 -21.58
N ALA A 21 13.66 7.00 -22.89
CA ALA A 21 12.60 6.87 -23.91
C ALA A 21 12.54 5.48 -24.57
N ARG A 22 13.52 4.59 -24.34
CA ARG A 22 13.57 3.23 -24.91
C ARG A 22 13.06 2.13 -23.97
N ASP A 23 12.78 2.44 -22.72
CA ASP A 23 12.38 1.44 -21.72
C ASP A 23 10.86 1.33 -21.52
N ILE A 24 10.06 2.22 -22.11
CA ILE A 24 8.59 2.14 -22.07
C ILE A 24 8.07 1.12 -23.11
N ASP A 25 8.74 0.97 -24.26
CA ASP A 25 8.38 -0.03 -25.28
C ASP A 25 8.63 -1.48 -24.85
N LYS A 26 9.46 -1.73 -23.83
CA LYS A 26 9.81 -3.10 -23.39
C LYS A 26 8.81 -3.74 -22.43
N ARG A 27 7.83 -2.97 -21.92
CA ARG A 27 6.84 -3.48 -20.94
C ARG A 27 5.50 -3.88 -21.55
N VAL A 28 5.28 -3.63 -22.84
CA VAL A 28 4.15 -4.21 -23.60
C VAL A 28 4.61 -5.54 -24.22
N ASN A 29 5.15 -6.43 -23.40
CA ASN A 29 5.38 -7.81 -23.81
C ASN A 29 4.08 -8.58 -23.61
N THR A 30 3.23 -8.62 -24.64
CA THR A 30 2.32 -9.75 -24.83
C THR A 30 3.19 -10.97 -25.16
N PRO A 31 3.24 -12.02 -24.32
CA PRO A 31 4.05 -13.19 -24.62
C PRO A 31 3.47 -13.89 -25.86
N GLY A 32 4.32 -14.11 -26.87
CA GLY A 32 4.15 -15.14 -27.90
C GLY A 32 2.88 -15.06 -28.77
N LEU A 33 2.84 -14.14 -29.73
CA LEU A 33 1.92 -14.19 -30.86
C LEU A 33 2.73 -14.09 -32.17
N SER A 34 3.63 -15.05 -32.43
CA SER A 34 4.20 -15.18 -33.77
C SER A 34 3.10 -15.64 -34.71
N SER A 35 2.85 -14.86 -35.76
CA SER A 35 2.09 -15.35 -36.91
C SER A 35 2.97 -16.39 -37.63
N ASP A 36 2.77 -17.68 -37.39
CA ASP A 36 3.49 -18.73 -38.16
C ASP A 36 2.96 -18.85 -39.60
N ILE A 37 2.47 -17.76 -40.18
CA ILE A 37 2.30 -17.62 -41.62
C ILE A 37 3.33 -16.57 -42.01
N ASN A 38 4.36 -16.99 -42.75
CA ASN A 38 5.42 -16.10 -43.19
C ASN A 38 4.80 -15.01 -44.07
N ASP A 39 4.76 -13.77 -43.57
CA ASP A 39 4.34 -12.59 -44.33
C ASP A 39 5.19 -12.40 -45.62
N GLU A 40 6.37 -13.04 -45.67
CA GLU A 40 7.24 -13.14 -46.85
C GLU A 40 6.61 -13.93 -48.02
N GLU A 41 5.77 -14.95 -47.75
CA GLU A 41 5.15 -15.78 -48.80
C GLU A 41 4.11 -14.99 -49.63
N PHE A 42 3.55 -13.91 -49.05
CA PHE A 42 2.56 -13.05 -49.69
C PHE A 42 3.09 -11.66 -50.08
N GLY A 43 4.39 -11.40 -49.89
CA GLY A 43 5.00 -10.10 -50.23
C GLY A 43 4.36 -8.91 -49.51
N ILE A 44 3.90 -9.11 -48.27
CA ILE A 44 3.15 -8.11 -47.51
C ILE A 44 4.13 -7.08 -46.94
N ALA A 45 4.32 -5.96 -47.64
CA ALA A 45 5.02 -4.80 -47.09
C ALA A 45 4.13 -4.11 -46.03
N SER A 46 4.75 -3.65 -44.94
CA SER A 46 4.07 -2.89 -43.88
C SER A 46 3.29 -1.70 -44.45
N GLY A 47 1.96 -1.70 -44.28
CA GLY A 47 1.09 -0.57 -44.65
C GLY A 47 0.36 -0.66 -46.00
N LYS A 48 0.42 -1.79 -46.72
CA LYS A 48 -0.47 -2.04 -47.88
C LYS A 48 -1.68 -2.88 -47.45
N PRO A 49 -2.88 -2.67 -48.05
CA PRO A 49 -4.05 -3.47 -47.75
C PRO A 49 -3.77 -4.94 -48.09
N VAL A 50 -3.96 -5.79 -47.09
CA VAL A 50 -3.69 -7.22 -47.18
C VAL A 50 -4.76 -7.90 -48.04
N PRO A 51 -4.41 -8.84 -48.94
CA PRO A 51 -5.39 -9.55 -49.75
C PRO A 51 -6.45 -10.25 -48.88
N ARG A 52 -7.73 -10.14 -49.28
CA ARG A 52 -8.86 -10.80 -48.59
C ARG A 52 -8.63 -12.30 -48.37
N SER A 53 -8.03 -12.99 -49.35
CA SER A 53 -7.69 -14.41 -49.26
C SER A 53 -6.74 -14.76 -48.12
N TYR A 54 -5.80 -13.87 -47.78
CA TYR A 54 -4.89 -14.06 -46.66
C TYR A 54 -5.58 -13.84 -45.32
N LEU A 55 -6.45 -12.82 -45.23
CA LEU A 55 -7.26 -12.57 -44.04
C LEU A 55 -8.18 -13.77 -43.74
N LEU A 56 -8.82 -14.34 -44.75
CA LEU A 56 -9.65 -15.54 -44.61
C LEU A 56 -8.85 -16.76 -44.09
N LYS A 57 -7.60 -16.94 -44.54
CA LYS A 57 -6.73 -18.00 -44.02
C LYS A 57 -6.41 -17.81 -42.53
N LEU A 58 -6.14 -16.58 -42.09
CA LEU A 58 -5.90 -16.27 -40.68
C LEU A 58 -7.14 -16.53 -39.83
N ILE A 59 -8.32 -16.11 -40.31
CA ILE A 59 -9.60 -16.35 -39.62
C ILE A 59 -9.86 -17.85 -39.52
N LYS A 60 -9.69 -18.62 -40.61
CA LYS A 60 -9.81 -20.08 -40.59
C LYS A 60 -8.89 -20.74 -39.57
N ARG A 61 -7.62 -20.32 -39.51
CA ARG A 61 -6.65 -20.84 -38.52
C ARG A 61 -7.02 -20.47 -37.09
N SER A 62 -7.62 -19.30 -36.86
CA SER A 62 -8.06 -18.88 -35.52
C SER A 62 -9.13 -19.79 -34.92
N HIS A 63 -9.92 -20.48 -35.76
CA HIS A 63 -10.87 -21.48 -35.27
C HIS A 63 -10.21 -22.76 -34.75
N MET A 64 -8.92 -23.01 -35.02
CA MET A 64 -8.21 -24.17 -34.50
C MET A 64 -7.56 -23.93 -33.14
N ASN A 65 -7.24 -22.68 -32.81
CA ASN A 65 -6.44 -22.32 -31.63
C ASN A 65 -7.03 -21.17 -30.79
N GLY A 66 -8.16 -20.61 -31.19
CA GLY A 66 -8.82 -19.48 -30.53
C GLY A 66 -8.03 -18.17 -30.59
N ILE A 67 -7.06 -18.02 -31.50
CA ILE A 67 -6.19 -16.84 -31.60
C ILE A 67 -6.26 -16.23 -33.00
N LEU A 68 -6.68 -14.97 -33.09
CA LEU A 68 -6.69 -14.20 -34.31
C LEU A 68 -5.79 -12.96 -34.17
N ASN A 69 -4.71 -12.92 -34.94
CA ASN A 69 -3.82 -11.76 -35.02
C ASN A 69 -3.97 -11.09 -36.38
N LEU A 70 -4.55 -9.89 -36.38
CA LEU A 70 -4.72 -8.98 -37.50
C LEU A 70 -3.96 -7.65 -37.31
N ALA A 71 -2.94 -7.62 -36.44
CA ALA A 71 -2.13 -6.43 -36.18
C ALA A 71 -1.32 -5.94 -37.40
N SER A 72 -1.10 -4.64 -37.53
CA SER A 72 -0.22 -4.03 -38.56
C SER A 72 -0.59 -4.33 -40.02
N ARG A 73 -1.89 -4.52 -40.31
CA ARG A 73 -2.39 -4.91 -41.65
C ARG A 73 -3.04 -3.76 -42.42
N GLY A 74 -2.95 -2.53 -41.92
CA GLY A 74 -3.52 -1.34 -42.57
C GLY A 74 -5.05 -1.36 -42.65
N LEU A 75 -5.71 -2.08 -41.74
CA LEU A 75 -7.17 -2.22 -41.73
C LEU A 75 -7.83 -0.89 -41.33
N THR A 76 -8.86 -0.49 -42.07
CA THR A 76 -9.74 0.65 -41.72
C THR A 76 -11.03 0.20 -41.03
N GLU A 77 -11.42 -1.06 -41.23
CA GLU A 77 -12.56 -1.73 -40.62
C GLU A 77 -12.19 -3.17 -40.22
N VAL A 78 -12.93 -3.73 -39.27
CA VAL A 78 -12.76 -5.14 -38.90
C VAL A 78 -13.47 -6.02 -39.94
N PRO A 79 -12.80 -7.03 -40.52
CA PRO A 79 -13.43 -7.90 -41.53
C PRO A 79 -14.67 -8.58 -40.97
N THR A 80 -15.80 -8.54 -41.69
CA THR A 80 -17.08 -9.10 -41.23
C THR A 80 -17.03 -10.61 -41.08
N GLU A 81 -16.13 -11.28 -41.81
CA GLU A 81 -15.93 -12.73 -41.74
C GLU A 81 -15.39 -13.20 -40.39
N VAL A 82 -14.85 -12.30 -39.56
CA VAL A 82 -14.45 -12.62 -38.17
C VAL A 82 -15.66 -13.02 -37.33
N PHE A 83 -16.84 -12.45 -37.63
CA PHE A 83 -18.08 -12.67 -36.88
C PHE A 83 -18.98 -13.75 -37.51
N ALA A 84 -18.57 -14.32 -38.64
CA ALA A 84 -19.38 -15.30 -39.37
C ALA A 84 -19.27 -16.71 -38.77
N GLU A 85 -20.40 -17.39 -38.59
CA GLU A 85 -20.44 -18.79 -38.16
C GLU A 85 -19.79 -19.74 -39.19
N GLU A 86 -19.87 -19.42 -40.49
CA GLU A 86 -19.15 -20.09 -41.58
C GLU A 86 -18.35 -19.09 -42.44
N VAL A 87 -17.06 -19.35 -42.64
CA VAL A 87 -16.20 -18.60 -43.57
C VAL A 87 -16.24 -19.29 -44.93
N VAL A 88 -17.16 -18.87 -45.81
CA VAL A 88 -17.36 -19.47 -47.14
C VAL A 88 -16.55 -18.71 -48.19
N GLU A 89 -15.65 -19.39 -48.89
CA GLU A 89 -14.82 -18.80 -49.95
C GLU A 89 -15.57 -18.63 -51.29
N ASP A 90 -16.69 -19.34 -51.49
CA ASP A 90 -17.31 -19.49 -52.81
C ASP A 90 -18.84 -19.70 -52.72
N GLU A 91 -19.65 -18.83 -53.37
CA GLU A 91 -21.12 -18.96 -53.43
C GLU A 91 -21.57 -20.30 -54.05
N ASN A 92 -20.70 -20.94 -54.85
CA ASN A 92 -20.96 -22.24 -55.48
C ASN A 92 -20.91 -23.43 -54.49
N GLN A 93 -20.22 -23.32 -53.35
CA GLN A 93 -20.13 -24.41 -52.37
C GLN A 93 -21.38 -24.53 -51.48
N GLN A 94 -22.12 -23.43 -51.27
CA GLN A 94 -23.41 -23.46 -50.56
C GLN A 94 -24.45 -24.35 -51.27
N ARG A 95 -24.41 -24.42 -52.60
CA ARG A 95 -25.32 -25.29 -53.38
C ARG A 95 -24.96 -26.77 -53.30
N GLN A 96 -23.72 -27.13 -52.91
CA GLN A 96 -23.28 -28.53 -52.83
C GLN A 96 -23.33 -29.11 -51.41
N LYS A 97 -23.40 -28.29 -50.35
CA LYS A 97 -23.47 -28.71 -48.94
C LYS A 97 -24.83 -29.28 -48.49
N ALA A 98 -25.83 -29.38 -49.36
CA ALA A 98 -27.07 -30.14 -49.09
C ALA A 98 -26.87 -31.67 -49.15
N LYS A 99 -25.69 -32.17 -48.77
CA LYS A 99 -25.39 -33.59 -48.63
C LYS A 99 -24.85 -33.85 -47.22
N ILE A 100 -25.38 -34.92 -46.64
CA ILE A 100 -25.10 -35.42 -45.28
C ILE A 100 -23.57 -35.48 -45.06
N PRO A 101 -23.05 -34.99 -43.92
CA PRO A 101 -21.61 -35.03 -43.63
C PRO A 101 -21.11 -36.48 -43.59
N ASP A 102 -20.00 -36.76 -44.27
CA ASP A 102 -19.31 -38.04 -44.19
C ASP A 102 -18.50 -38.10 -42.89
N PHE A 103 -18.98 -38.88 -41.92
CA PHE A 103 -18.37 -39.06 -40.59
C PHE A 103 -17.14 -39.98 -40.60
N SER A 104 -16.74 -40.52 -41.75
CA SER A 104 -15.60 -41.44 -41.84
C SER A 104 -14.25 -40.73 -41.99
N GLN A 105 -14.24 -39.43 -42.27
CA GLN A 105 -13.00 -38.66 -42.42
C GLN A 105 -12.65 -37.93 -41.12
N ASN A 106 -11.55 -38.36 -40.50
CA ASN A 106 -10.93 -37.69 -39.36
C ASN A 106 -10.18 -36.43 -39.84
N THR A 107 -10.92 -35.42 -40.30
CA THR A 107 -10.35 -34.13 -40.71
C THR A 107 -10.29 -33.19 -39.51
N THR A 108 -9.10 -32.72 -39.17
CA THR A 108 -8.86 -31.64 -38.19
C THR A 108 -9.57 -30.32 -38.55
N GLU A 109 -10.14 -30.21 -39.75
CA GLU A 109 -10.88 -29.05 -40.26
C GLU A 109 -12.41 -29.14 -40.09
N ALA A 110 -12.92 -30.15 -39.39
CA ALA A 110 -14.35 -30.29 -39.19
C ALA A 110 -14.93 -29.11 -38.36
N TRP A 111 -16.05 -28.54 -38.79
CA TRP A 111 -16.65 -27.34 -38.18
C TRP A 111 -17.08 -27.52 -36.70
N TRP A 112 -17.23 -28.76 -36.24
CA TRP A 112 -17.50 -29.10 -34.83
C TRP A 112 -16.26 -29.10 -33.93
N ASN A 113 -15.05 -29.01 -34.49
CA ASN A 113 -13.78 -28.86 -33.74
C ASN A 113 -13.36 -27.38 -33.56
N ARG A 114 -14.26 -26.43 -33.81
CA ARG A 114 -13.95 -25.00 -33.71
C ARG A 114 -13.77 -24.58 -32.26
N GLU A 115 -12.60 -24.06 -31.94
CA GLU A 115 -12.34 -23.34 -30.71
C GLU A 115 -12.92 -21.92 -30.82
N ALA A 116 -13.59 -21.47 -29.76
CA ALA A 116 -14.09 -20.10 -29.70
C ALA A 116 -12.91 -19.11 -29.67
N LEU A 117 -13.10 -17.94 -30.29
CA LEU A 117 -12.05 -16.92 -30.33
C LEU A 117 -11.80 -16.35 -28.91
N LYS A 118 -10.60 -16.59 -28.39
CA LYS A 118 -10.15 -16.17 -27.04
C LYS A 118 -9.22 -14.96 -27.09
N THR A 119 -8.38 -14.85 -28.12
CA THR A 119 -7.44 -13.73 -28.28
C THR A 119 -7.63 -13.07 -29.63
N PHE A 120 -7.87 -11.76 -29.63
CA PHE A 120 -8.03 -10.99 -30.85
C PHE A 120 -7.13 -9.76 -30.83
N ASP A 121 -6.16 -9.72 -31.75
CA ASP A 121 -5.24 -8.60 -31.92
C ASP A 121 -5.54 -7.82 -33.21
N LEU A 122 -5.91 -6.55 -33.05
CA LEU A 122 -6.20 -5.57 -34.10
C LEU A 122 -5.24 -4.37 -34.02
N SER A 123 -4.12 -4.49 -33.31
CA SER A 123 -3.24 -3.37 -33.01
C SER A 123 -2.51 -2.80 -34.24
N SER A 124 -2.11 -1.53 -34.18
CA SER A 124 -1.36 -0.84 -35.25
C SER A 124 -2.08 -0.86 -36.61
N ASN A 125 -3.37 -0.55 -36.60
CA ASN A 125 -4.20 -0.39 -37.79
C ASN A 125 -4.73 1.05 -37.88
N SER A 126 -5.69 1.30 -38.76
CA SER A 126 -6.35 2.62 -38.94
C SER A 126 -7.84 2.55 -38.63
N LEU A 127 -8.23 1.72 -37.66
CA LEU A 127 -9.62 1.56 -37.25
C LEU A 127 -10.13 2.84 -36.58
N THR A 128 -11.30 3.31 -37.00
CA THR A 128 -11.98 4.50 -36.41
C THR A 128 -13.10 4.12 -35.45
N THR A 129 -13.66 2.91 -35.59
CA THR A 129 -14.67 2.33 -34.71
C THR A 129 -14.51 0.81 -34.66
N LEU A 130 -15.12 0.16 -33.66
CA LEU A 130 -15.35 -1.28 -33.65
C LEU A 130 -16.81 -1.57 -34.05
N PRO A 131 -17.06 -2.67 -34.79
CA PRO A 131 -18.42 -3.06 -35.20
C PRO A 131 -19.25 -3.57 -34.02
N ASN A 132 -20.59 -3.49 -34.11
CA ASN A 132 -21.50 -3.97 -33.06
C ASN A 132 -21.51 -5.50 -32.96
N GLU A 133 -21.11 -6.19 -34.02
CA GLU A 133 -20.97 -7.64 -34.12
C GLU A 133 -19.93 -8.19 -33.13
N ILE A 134 -19.09 -7.33 -32.53
CA ILE A 134 -18.18 -7.71 -31.44
C ILE A 134 -18.91 -8.31 -30.23
N GLU A 135 -20.21 -8.03 -30.05
CA GLU A 135 -21.04 -8.64 -29.01
C GLU A 135 -21.10 -10.17 -29.12
N THR A 136 -20.89 -10.73 -30.32
CA THR A 136 -20.91 -12.19 -30.59
C THR A 136 -19.67 -12.93 -30.11
N LEU A 137 -18.62 -12.21 -29.72
CA LEU A 137 -17.35 -12.79 -29.25
C LEU A 137 -17.38 -13.03 -27.73
N ASN A 138 -18.40 -13.73 -27.24
CA ASN A 138 -18.72 -13.88 -25.81
C ASN A 138 -17.60 -14.55 -24.98
N TYR A 139 -16.74 -15.34 -25.65
CA TYR A 139 -15.63 -16.10 -25.07
C TYR A 139 -14.28 -15.40 -25.21
N LEU A 140 -14.25 -14.17 -25.72
CA LEU A 140 -13.03 -13.41 -25.90
C LEU A 140 -12.44 -13.02 -24.56
N ILE A 141 -11.19 -13.39 -24.32
CA ILE A 141 -10.42 -13.16 -23.10
C ILE A 141 -9.50 -11.95 -23.27
N VAL A 142 -8.88 -11.82 -24.45
CA VAL A 142 -7.91 -10.75 -24.73
C VAL A 142 -8.31 -10.02 -26.01
N LEU A 143 -8.49 -8.71 -25.90
CA LEU A 143 -8.70 -7.81 -27.04
C LEU A 143 -7.60 -6.73 -27.05
N ASN A 144 -6.82 -6.70 -28.11
CA ASN A 144 -5.80 -5.67 -28.33
C ASN A 144 -6.17 -4.81 -29.53
N VAL A 145 -6.43 -3.52 -29.29
CA VAL A 145 -6.72 -2.52 -30.33
C VAL A 145 -5.80 -1.30 -30.16
N HIS A 146 -4.60 -1.54 -29.63
CA HIS A 146 -3.54 -0.54 -29.47
C HIS A 146 -3.22 0.17 -30.80
N ASN A 147 -2.84 1.45 -30.75
CA ASN A 147 -2.35 2.22 -31.89
C ASN A 147 -3.33 2.17 -33.08
N ASN A 148 -4.50 2.75 -32.88
CA ASN A 148 -5.56 2.92 -33.88
C ASN A 148 -6.11 4.36 -33.80
N GLN A 149 -7.22 4.62 -34.48
CA GLN A 149 -7.85 5.95 -34.55
C GLN A 149 -9.25 5.94 -33.91
N LEU A 150 -9.50 5.06 -32.95
CA LEU A 150 -10.81 4.92 -32.32
C LEU A 150 -11.21 6.20 -31.59
N THR A 151 -12.38 6.74 -31.89
CA THR A 151 -12.94 7.92 -31.20
C THR A 151 -13.92 7.54 -30.09
N THR A 152 -14.54 6.36 -30.21
CA THR A 152 -15.42 5.76 -29.20
C THR A 152 -15.38 4.22 -29.31
N LEU A 153 -16.01 3.54 -28.35
CA LEU A 153 -16.28 2.11 -28.40
C LEU A 153 -17.79 1.89 -28.60
N PRO A 154 -18.23 0.78 -29.21
CA PRO A 154 -19.65 0.46 -29.34
C PRO A 154 -20.26 0.02 -28.01
N ASP A 155 -21.55 0.27 -27.78
CA ASP A 155 -22.28 -0.26 -26.62
C ASP A 155 -22.35 -1.81 -26.63
N ALA A 156 -22.13 -2.43 -27.79
CA ALA A 156 -21.98 -3.86 -28.00
C ALA A 156 -20.85 -4.52 -27.17
N MET A 157 -19.93 -3.74 -26.61
CA MET A 157 -18.91 -4.24 -25.66
C MET A 157 -19.53 -5.01 -24.48
N ARG A 158 -20.82 -4.80 -24.18
CA ARG A 158 -21.56 -5.52 -23.14
C ARG A 158 -21.61 -7.05 -23.30
N GLY A 159 -21.40 -7.57 -24.51
CA GLY A 159 -21.39 -9.02 -24.79
C GLY A 159 -20.09 -9.70 -24.36
N LEU A 160 -19.01 -8.95 -24.19
CA LEU A 160 -17.66 -9.45 -23.91
C LEU A 160 -17.47 -9.81 -22.42
N ARG A 161 -18.32 -10.69 -21.88
CA ARG A 161 -18.36 -11.02 -20.45
C ARG A 161 -17.15 -11.83 -19.97
N ALA A 162 -16.46 -12.52 -20.87
CA ALA A 162 -15.24 -13.27 -20.57
C ALA A 162 -13.96 -12.44 -20.70
N LEU A 163 -14.06 -11.16 -21.05
CA LEU A 163 -12.89 -10.33 -21.34
C LEU A 163 -12.10 -10.04 -20.06
N GLU A 164 -10.84 -10.49 -20.04
CA GLU A 164 -9.92 -10.31 -18.92
C GLU A 164 -8.89 -9.21 -19.21
N LYS A 165 -8.49 -9.03 -20.48
CA LYS A 165 -7.50 -8.03 -20.87
C LYS A 165 -7.95 -7.20 -22.07
N LEU A 166 -7.98 -5.89 -21.88
CA LEU A 166 -8.31 -4.93 -22.94
C LEU A 166 -7.21 -3.88 -23.08
N VAL A 167 -6.63 -3.80 -24.27
CA VAL A 167 -5.60 -2.81 -24.62
C VAL A 167 -6.16 -1.86 -25.67
N LEU A 168 -6.33 -0.60 -25.28
CA LEU A 168 -6.90 0.49 -26.09
C LEU A 168 -5.96 1.70 -26.17
N SER A 169 -4.68 1.51 -25.82
CA SER A 169 -3.73 2.60 -25.76
C SER A 169 -3.40 3.18 -27.14
N GLN A 170 -3.02 4.45 -27.18
CA GLN A 170 -2.76 5.18 -28.44
C GLN A 170 -3.97 5.17 -29.39
N ASN A 171 -5.08 5.73 -28.91
CA ASN A 171 -6.29 5.96 -29.69
C ASN A 171 -6.76 7.42 -29.48
N GLN A 172 -7.97 7.75 -29.92
CA GLN A 172 -8.55 9.09 -29.82
C GLN A 172 -9.83 9.09 -28.96
N LEU A 173 -9.95 8.15 -28.01
CA LEU A 173 -11.14 7.97 -27.18
C LEU A 173 -11.35 9.20 -26.30
N THR A 174 -12.55 9.78 -26.35
CA THR A 174 -12.96 10.93 -25.51
C THR A 174 -13.87 10.51 -24.36
N ILE A 175 -14.63 9.42 -24.54
CA ILE A 175 -15.53 8.83 -23.56
C ILE A 175 -15.57 7.31 -23.70
N LEU A 176 -15.87 6.61 -22.61
CA LEU A 176 -16.19 5.19 -22.61
C LEU A 176 -17.71 4.99 -22.54
N PRO A 177 -18.32 4.19 -23.44
CA PRO A 177 -19.75 3.96 -23.47
C PRO A 177 -20.24 3.18 -22.24
N ASP A 178 -21.54 3.21 -21.97
CA ASP A 178 -22.11 2.51 -20.81
C ASP A 178 -21.99 0.98 -20.95
N GLY A 179 -22.10 0.46 -22.18
CA GLY A 179 -21.92 -0.96 -22.48
C GLY A 179 -20.56 -1.52 -22.07
N PHE A 180 -19.51 -0.69 -22.03
CA PHE A 180 -18.16 -1.11 -21.65
C PHE A 180 -18.07 -1.62 -20.20
N TYR A 181 -18.77 -0.97 -19.27
CA TYR A 181 -18.68 -1.30 -17.83
C TYR A 181 -19.30 -2.65 -17.46
N PHE A 182 -19.99 -3.32 -18.40
CA PHE A 182 -20.51 -4.68 -18.24
C PHE A 182 -19.44 -5.77 -18.41
N CYS A 183 -18.21 -5.43 -18.82
CA CYS A 183 -17.07 -6.35 -18.90
C CYS A 183 -16.53 -6.67 -17.49
N SER A 184 -17.34 -7.30 -16.63
CA SER A 184 -17.04 -7.44 -15.20
C SER A 184 -15.85 -8.35 -14.88
N SER A 185 -15.44 -9.21 -15.81
CA SER A 185 -14.28 -10.12 -15.66
C SER A 185 -12.93 -9.45 -15.94
N LEU A 186 -12.92 -8.15 -16.26
CA LEU A 186 -11.71 -7.45 -16.67
C LEU A 186 -10.68 -7.39 -15.54
N LEU A 187 -9.48 -7.90 -15.82
CA LEU A 187 -8.33 -7.93 -14.92
C LEU A 187 -7.30 -6.84 -15.27
N SER A 188 -7.12 -6.55 -16.56
CA SER A 188 -6.14 -5.56 -17.03
C SER A 188 -6.74 -4.65 -18.10
N LEU A 189 -6.69 -3.34 -17.86
CA LEU A 189 -7.21 -2.30 -18.75
C LEU A 189 -6.14 -1.26 -19.03
N ASN A 190 -5.79 -1.10 -20.31
CA ASN A 190 -4.88 -0.05 -20.76
C ASN A 190 -5.61 0.95 -21.67
N LEU A 191 -5.82 2.16 -21.17
CA LEU A 191 -6.43 3.29 -21.86
C LEU A 191 -5.43 4.45 -22.04
N SER A 192 -4.13 4.19 -21.88
CA SER A 192 -3.11 5.24 -21.97
C SER A 192 -3.07 5.92 -23.34
N ARG A 193 -2.64 7.19 -23.39
CA ARG A 193 -2.53 7.95 -24.66
C ARG A 193 -3.84 8.01 -25.43
N ASN A 194 -4.88 8.49 -24.76
CA ASN A 194 -6.19 8.81 -25.33
C ASN A 194 -6.53 10.27 -25.03
N ARG A 195 -7.79 10.69 -25.23
CA ARG A 195 -8.28 12.05 -24.95
C ARG A 195 -9.41 12.02 -23.92
N LEU A 196 -9.38 11.06 -22.99
CA LEU A 196 -10.43 10.88 -21.99
C LEU A 196 -10.37 12.03 -20.99
N THR A 197 -11.49 12.72 -20.80
CA THR A 197 -11.59 13.85 -19.86
C THR A 197 -12.21 13.46 -18.52
N LYS A 198 -13.05 12.41 -18.51
CA LYS A 198 -13.82 11.98 -17.33
C LYS A 198 -13.97 10.47 -17.31
N LEU A 199 -13.98 9.93 -16.10
CA LEU A 199 -14.29 8.52 -15.84
C LEU A 199 -15.72 8.45 -15.26
N SER A 200 -16.55 7.53 -15.79
CA SER A 200 -17.91 7.36 -15.29
C SER A 200 -17.92 6.77 -13.88
N ASN A 201 -18.97 7.06 -13.10
CA ASN A 201 -19.19 6.41 -11.80
C ASN A 201 -19.38 4.88 -11.92
N LYS A 202 -19.72 4.39 -13.12
CA LYS A 202 -19.82 2.96 -13.42
C LYS A 202 -18.48 2.22 -13.40
N ILE A 203 -17.34 2.92 -13.30
CA ILE A 203 -16.03 2.25 -13.19
C ILE A 203 -15.97 1.24 -12.04
N GLY A 204 -16.71 1.49 -10.94
CA GLY A 204 -16.78 0.59 -9.80
C GLY A 204 -17.40 -0.79 -10.12
N GLN A 205 -18.01 -0.98 -11.30
CA GLN A 205 -18.51 -2.28 -11.77
C GLN A 205 -17.37 -3.23 -12.18
N LEU A 206 -16.18 -2.70 -12.52
CA LEU A 206 -15.00 -3.48 -12.88
C LEU A 206 -14.25 -3.97 -11.62
N SER A 207 -14.96 -4.62 -10.69
CA SER A 207 -14.47 -4.94 -9.35
C SER A 207 -13.31 -5.96 -9.31
N TYR A 208 -13.09 -6.69 -10.41
CA TYR A 208 -11.99 -7.65 -10.56
C TYR A 208 -10.70 -7.04 -11.12
N LEU A 209 -10.71 -5.75 -11.48
CA LEU A 209 -9.58 -5.09 -12.13
C LEU A 209 -8.35 -5.07 -11.23
N GLN A 210 -7.22 -5.56 -11.74
CA GLN A 210 -5.94 -5.67 -11.07
C GLN A 210 -4.91 -4.66 -11.60
N GLU A 211 -4.98 -4.34 -12.88
CA GLU A 211 -4.09 -3.37 -13.54
C GLU A 211 -4.90 -2.34 -14.33
N LEU A 212 -4.65 -1.06 -14.07
CA LEU A 212 -5.30 0.05 -14.75
C LEU A 212 -4.27 1.11 -15.17
N ASP A 213 -4.17 1.35 -16.47
CA ASP A 213 -3.36 2.42 -17.04
C ASP A 213 -4.25 3.47 -17.72
N LEU A 214 -4.25 4.66 -17.13
CA LEU A 214 -4.98 5.87 -17.55
C LEU A 214 -4.00 7.00 -17.93
N SER A 215 -2.70 6.71 -18.10
CA SER A 215 -1.68 7.73 -18.35
C SER A 215 -1.87 8.47 -19.68
N GLU A 216 -1.33 9.68 -19.78
CA GLU A 216 -1.37 10.49 -21.02
C GLU A 216 -2.82 10.69 -21.52
N ASN A 217 -3.71 11.12 -20.63
CA ASN A 217 -5.10 11.51 -20.92
C ASN A 217 -5.37 12.95 -20.42
N GLU A 218 -6.63 13.35 -20.34
CA GLU A 218 -7.04 14.71 -19.93
C GLU A 218 -7.90 14.71 -18.66
N PHE A 219 -7.72 13.73 -17.76
CA PHE A 219 -8.50 13.63 -16.52
C PHE A 219 -8.21 14.79 -15.57
N GLU A 220 -9.26 15.47 -15.08
CA GLU A 220 -9.15 16.55 -14.08
C GLU A 220 -9.51 16.08 -12.66
N LEU A 221 -10.46 15.14 -12.55
CA LEU A 221 -10.96 14.57 -11.31
C LEU A 221 -11.38 13.11 -11.54
N PHE A 222 -11.37 12.32 -10.47
CA PHE A 222 -11.91 10.97 -10.48
C PHE A 222 -13.21 10.86 -9.66
N PRO A 223 -14.14 9.99 -10.11
CA PRO A 223 -15.34 9.67 -9.34
C PRO A 223 -14.96 8.90 -8.06
N LYS A 224 -15.77 9.03 -7.00
CA LYS A 224 -15.58 8.30 -5.74
C LYS A 224 -15.59 6.78 -5.93
N GLU A 225 -16.32 6.31 -6.93
CA GLU A 225 -16.45 4.89 -7.28
C GLU A 225 -15.14 4.25 -7.76
N ILE A 226 -14.08 5.02 -8.02
CA ILE A 226 -12.73 4.49 -8.22
C ILE A 226 -12.28 3.64 -7.01
N GLY A 227 -12.73 3.98 -5.79
CA GLY A 227 -12.44 3.25 -4.57
C GLY A 227 -13.05 1.84 -4.52
N PHE A 228 -13.99 1.50 -5.41
CA PHE A 228 -14.57 0.15 -5.50
C PHE A 228 -13.67 -0.85 -6.23
N LEU A 229 -12.61 -0.38 -6.89
CA LEU A 229 -11.60 -1.22 -7.55
C LEU A 229 -10.65 -1.88 -6.53
N THR A 230 -11.22 -2.56 -5.54
CA THR A 230 -10.49 -3.07 -4.37
C THR A 230 -9.45 -4.14 -4.70
N LYS A 231 -9.51 -4.76 -5.89
CA LYS A 231 -8.52 -5.75 -6.38
C LYS A 231 -7.33 -5.11 -7.12
N LEU A 232 -7.34 -3.79 -7.29
CA LEU A 232 -6.31 -3.10 -8.05
C LEU A 232 -4.95 -3.20 -7.36
N THR A 233 -3.95 -3.67 -8.09
CA THR A 233 -2.57 -3.83 -7.63
C THR A 233 -1.63 -2.82 -8.27
N LYS A 234 -1.96 -2.34 -9.47
CA LYS A 234 -1.19 -1.35 -10.21
C LYS A 234 -2.10 -0.31 -10.85
N LEU A 235 -1.83 0.96 -10.55
CA LEU A 235 -2.56 2.10 -11.10
C LEU A 235 -1.57 3.12 -11.65
N THR A 236 -1.66 3.41 -12.94
CA THR A 236 -0.82 4.40 -13.62
C THR A 236 -1.73 5.50 -14.17
N VAL A 237 -1.52 6.73 -13.72
CA VAL A 237 -2.32 7.92 -14.06
C VAL A 237 -1.43 9.11 -14.38
N ALA A 238 -0.17 8.84 -14.75
CA ALA A 238 0.80 9.88 -15.04
C ALA A 238 0.38 10.76 -16.23
N LYS A 239 0.84 12.01 -16.26
CA LYS A 239 0.60 12.96 -17.37
C LYS A 239 -0.88 13.19 -17.64
N ASN A 240 -1.62 13.53 -16.60
CA ASN A 240 -3.01 13.98 -16.66
C ASN A 240 -3.12 15.43 -16.13
N ARG A 241 -4.33 15.90 -15.85
CA ARG A 241 -4.60 17.24 -15.30
C ARG A 241 -5.24 17.16 -13.91
N LEU A 242 -4.99 16.07 -13.17
CA LEU A 242 -5.64 15.81 -11.89
C LEU A 242 -5.30 16.89 -10.87
N ARG A 243 -6.32 17.50 -10.26
CA ARG A 243 -6.15 18.54 -9.22
C ARG A 243 -6.28 17.99 -7.81
N ALA A 244 -7.08 16.94 -7.64
CA ALA A 244 -7.28 16.24 -6.37
C ALA A 244 -7.67 14.78 -6.64
N LEU A 245 -7.54 13.95 -5.60
CA LEU A 245 -8.05 12.58 -5.57
C LEU A 245 -9.20 12.48 -4.56
N PRO A 246 -10.22 11.62 -4.81
CA PRO A 246 -11.32 11.43 -3.88
C PRO A 246 -10.84 10.75 -2.58
N HIS A 247 -11.58 10.94 -1.49
CA HIS A 247 -11.27 10.30 -0.21
C HIS A 247 -11.30 8.76 -0.31
N GLU A 248 -12.20 8.22 -1.12
CA GLU A 248 -12.37 6.79 -1.37
C GLU A 248 -11.16 6.14 -2.06
N PHE A 249 -10.18 6.93 -2.52
CA PHE A 249 -8.95 6.39 -3.09
C PHE A 249 -8.15 5.55 -2.09
N GLY A 250 -8.28 5.81 -0.78
CA GLY A 250 -7.69 4.99 0.29
C GLY A 250 -8.28 3.57 0.39
N ALA A 251 -9.44 3.30 -0.22
CA ALA A 251 -10.05 1.97 -0.24
C ALA A 251 -9.34 0.98 -1.18
N LEU A 252 -8.32 1.41 -1.92
CA LEU A 252 -7.51 0.57 -2.80
C LEU A 252 -6.46 -0.23 -1.99
N TYR A 253 -6.89 -0.99 -0.98
CA TYR A 253 -6.01 -1.66 -0.01
C TYR A 253 -5.06 -2.72 -0.61
N ASN A 254 -5.32 -3.21 -1.83
CA ASN A 254 -4.42 -4.13 -2.55
C ASN A 254 -3.39 -3.44 -3.46
N LEU A 255 -3.44 -2.11 -3.56
CA LEU A 255 -2.58 -1.35 -4.45
C LEU A 255 -1.12 -1.46 -4.01
N ARG A 256 -0.22 -1.81 -4.94
CA ARG A 256 1.22 -1.99 -4.71
C ARG A 256 2.05 -0.93 -5.42
N SER A 257 1.65 -0.53 -6.63
CA SER A 257 2.36 0.46 -7.43
C SER A 257 1.40 1.54 -7.93
N LEU A 258 1.71 2.79 -7.61
CA LEU A 258 0.90 3.95 -7.96
C LEU A 258 1.77 5.02 -8.62
N ASP A 259 1.41 5.41 -9.84
CA ASP A 259 2.05 6.53 -10.54
C ASP A 259 1.04 7.63 -10.84
N LEU A 260 1.24 8.77 -10.19
CA LEU A 260 0.49 10.03 -10.29
C LEU A 260 1.36 11.16 -10.83
N SER A 261 2.52 10.85 -11.40
CA SER A 261 3.50 11.86 -11.84
C SER A 261 2.94 12.78 -12.94
N HIS A 262 3.44 14.01 -13.02
CA HIS A 262 3.00 15.00 -14.03
C HIS A 262 1.49 15.25 -13.99
N ASN A 263 0.99 15.60 -12.81
CA ASN A 263 -0.39 16.07 -12.60
C ASN A 263 -0.37 17.47 -11.97
N GLN A 264 -1.51 17.93 -11.45
CA GLN A 264 -1.67 19.24 -10.82
C GLN A 264 -2.10 19.10 -9.35
N LEU A 265 -1.76 17.98 -8.71
CA LEU A 265 -2.16 17.67 -7.34
C LEU A 265 -1.52 18.66 -6.37
N THR A 266 -2.34 19.29 -5.52
CA THR A 266 -1.86 20.19 -4.45
C THR A 266 -1.70 19.47 -3.11
N GLN A 267 -2.43 18.36 -2.92
CA GLN A 267 -2.36 17.50 -1.76
C GLN A 267 -2.80 16.08 -2.13
N LEU A 268 -2.43 15.09 -1.32
CA LEU A 268 -3.01 13.75 -1.33
C LEU A 268 -4.02 13.64 -0.17
N PRO A 269 -5.15 12.91 -0.34
CA PRO A 269 -6.13 12.76 0.74
C PRO A 269 -5.55 11.95 1.91
N GLU A 270 -6.02 12.21 3.14
CA GLU A 270 -5.51 11.57 4.36
C GLU A 270 -5.64 10.03 4.32
N SER A 271 -6.66 9.53 3.63
CA SER A 271 -6.89 8.10 3.39
C SER A 271 -5.79 7.41 2.57
N PHE A 272 -4.83 8.14 1.99
CA PHE A 272 -3.62 7.52 1.41
C PHE A 272 -2.81 6.72 2.43
N GLY A 273 -2.93 7.08 3.72
CA GLY A 273 -2.33 6.32 4.81
C GLY A 273 -2.82 4.86 4.89
N ASP A 274 -4.03 4.58 4.38
CA ASP A 274 -4.71 3.27 4.47
C ASP A 274 -4.30 2.28 3.35
N LEU A 275 -3.39 2.69 2.45
CA LEU A 275 -2.87 1.85 1.37
C LEU A 275 -1.84 0.84 1.92
N ILE A 276 -2.30 -0.09 2.74
CA ILE A 276 -1.46 -1.02 3.53
C ILE A 276 -0.48 -1.87 2.71
N ASN A 277 -0.79 -2.13 1.43
CA ASN A 277 0.04 -2.93 0.53
C ASN A 277 0.90 -2.10 -0.44
N LEU A 278 0.88 -0.77 -0.33
CA LEU A 278 1.62 0.09 -1.25
C LEU A 278 3.12 -0.12 -1.08
N GLU A 279 3.82 -0.39 -2.19
CA GLU A 279 5.26 -0.64 -2.24
C GLU A 279 6.00 0.51 -2.91
N GLU A 280 5.42 1.10 -3.96
CA GLU A 280 6.03 2.17 -4.75
C GLU A 280 5.03 3.27 -5.06
N ILE A 281 5.42 4.52 -4.79
CA ILE A 281 4.62 5.69 -5.14
C ILE A 281 5.45 6.72 -5.93
N TYR A 282 4.91 7.12 -7.08
CA TYR A 282 5.47 8.16 -7.93
C TYR A 282 4.48 9.33 -8.00
N VAL A 283 4.89 10.49 -7.49
CA VAL A 283 4.09 11.73 -7.43
C VAL A 283 4.90 12.91 -7.95
N ASN A 284 5.89 12.63 -8.81
CA ASN A 284 6.83 13.64 -9.33
C ASN A 284 6.09 14.70 -10.15
N ALA A 285 6.65 15.92 -10.25
CA ALA A 285 6.12 17.00 -11.07
C ALA A 285 4.62 17.28 -10.78
N ASN A 286 4.31 17.52 -9.52
CA ASN A 286 3.00 17.95 -9.04
C ASN A 286 3.14 19.31 -8.33
N ARG A 287 2.14 19.72 -7.54
CA ARG A 287 2.12 20.98 -6.78
C ARG A 287 1.95 20.73 -5.29
N LEU A 288 2.42 19.58 -4.79
CA LEU A 288 2.26 19.19 -3.38
C LEU A 288 3.03 20.16 -2.48
N THR A 289 2.37 20.71 -1.48
CA THR A 289 2.98 21.61 -0.49
C THR A 289 3.31 20.92 0.83
N ILE A 290 2.61 19.84 1.15
CA ILE A 290 2.74 19.07 2.39
C ILE A 290 3.15 17.64 2.07
N PHE A 291 4.11 17.11 2.82
CA PHE A 291 4.50 15.70 2.72
C PHE A 291 3.37 14.82 3.29
N PRO A 292 2.85 13.82 2.55
CA PRO A 292 1.71 13.03 3.01
C PRO A 292 2.09 12.06 4.15
N CYS A 293 1.11 11.74 5.00
CA CYS A 293 1.29 10.74 6.05
C CYS A 293 1.03 9.32 5.52
N PHE A 294 1.97 8.40 5.76
CA PHE A 294 1.93 7.02 5.30
C PHE A 294 1.75 6.01 6.46
N ASN A 295 0.95 6.39 7.46
CA ASN A 295 0.93 5.73 8.79
C ASN A 295 0.67 4.21 8.75
N GLN A 296 -0.17 3.71 7.83
CA GLN A 296 -0.44 2.27 7.70
C GLN A 296 0.24 1.61 6.50
N CYS A 297 1.03 2.35 5.72
CA CYS A 297 1.73 1.84 4.52
C CYS A 297 2.99 1.03 4.91
N SER A 298 2.77 -0.10 5.59
CA SER A 298 3.82 -0.95 6.16
C SER A 298 4.78 -1.55 5.13
N ARG A 299 4.43 -1.55 3.85
CA ARG A 299 5.20 -2.15 2.75
C ARG A 299 5.90 -1.15 1.84
N LEU A 300 5.84 0.14 2.15
CA LEU A 300 6.31 1.21 1.28
C LEU A 300 7.85 1.23 1.19
N LYS A 301 8.37 0.91 0.01
CA LYS A 301 9.82 0.80 -0.28
C LYS A 301 10.34 2.03 -1.00
N GLU A 302 9.57 2.63 -1.89
CA GLU A 302 10.02 3.75 -2.71
C GLU A 302 9.01 4.90 -2.73
N ILE A 303 9.51 6.09 -2.42
CA ILE A 303 8.76 7.34 -2.50
C ILE A 303 9.48 8.29 -3.46
N HIS A 304 8.82 8.64 -4.56
CA HIS A 304 9.33 9.59 -5.54
C HIS A 304 8.40 10.82 -5.63
N MET A 305 8.83 11.93 -5.04
CA MET A 305 8.08 13.20 -4.97
C MET A 305 8.90 14.37 -5.51
N ALA A 306 9.73 14.11 -6.52
CA ALA A 306 10.56 15.14 -7.11
C ALA A 306 9.72 16.25 -7.79
N ASP A 307 10.27 17.45 -7.91
CA ASP A 307 9.68 18.59 -8.60
C ASP A 307 8.27 18.93 -8.06
N ASN A 308 8.17 19.13 -6.75
CA ASN A 308 6.95 19.55 -6.04
C ASN A 308 7.21 20.88 -5.29
N GLN A 309 6.37 21.25 -4.32
CA GLN A 309 6.47 22.49 -3.54
C GLN A 309 6.58 22.22 -2.03
N LEU A 310 7.11 21.06 -1.64
CA LEU A 310 7.21 20.64 -0.23
C LEU A 310 8.16 21.58 0.53
N THR A 311 7.72 22.11 1.67
CA THR A 311 8.51 23.05 2.50
C THR A 311 9.15 22.41 3.71
N GLU A 312 8.53 21.38 4.26
CA GLU A 312 8.98 20.70 5.46
C GLU A 312 8.61 19.22 5.48
N ILE A 313 9.32 18.46 6.30
CA ILE A 313 9.05 17.06 6.63
C ILE A 313 9.15 16.94 8.14
N THR A 314 8.12 16.41 8.78
CA THR A 314 8.02 16.25 10.23
C THR A 314 8.46 14.86 10.69
N ASP A 315 8.85 14.73 11.96
CA ASP A 315 9.28 13.46 12.56
C ASP A 315 8.21 12.36 12.44
N ASN A 316 6.94 12.74 12.63
CA ASN A 316 5.82 11.80 12.59
C ASN A 316 5.63 11.21 11.20
N GLN A 317 5.82 12.01 10.14
CA GLN A 317 5.69 11.55 8.75
C GLN A 317 6.76 10.51 8.37
N LEU A 318 7.94 10.55 8.99
CA LEU A 318 8.99 9.56 8.75
C LEU A 318 8.89 8.33 9.65
N THR A 319 8.27 8.44 10.82
CA THR A 319 8.26 7.35 11.83
C THR A 319 7.58 6.07 11.32
N ALA A 320 6.60 6.18 10.43
CA ALA A 320 5.91 5.04 9.83
C ALA A 320 6.69 4.34 8.70
N LEU A 321 7.75 4.96 8.17
CA LEU A 321 8.42 4.54 6.93
C LEU A 321 9.52 3.48 7.16
N LEU A 322 9.25 2.48 8.00
CA LEU A 322 10.25 1.50 8.44
C LEU A 322 10.79 0.59 7.31
N THR A 323 10.03 0.42 6.24
CA THR A 323 10.41 -0.40 5.08
C THR A 323 11.01 0.39 3.91
N LEU A 324 11.15 1.72 4.07
CA LEU A 324 11.61 2.61 3.01
C LEU A 324 13.07 2.37 2.64
N ILE A 325 13.33 2.23 1.34
CA ILE A 325 14.64 1.99 0.72
C ILE A 325 15.11 3.25 -0.02
N SER A 326 14.20 3.93 -0.70
CA SER A 326 14.51 5.08 -1.55
C SER A 326 13.55 6.24 -1.30
N LEU A 327 14.11 7.39 -0.96
CA LEU A 327 13.37 8.65 -0.78
C LEU A 327 13.91 9.71 -1.75
N ASN A 328 13.11 10.07 -2.74
CA ASN A 328 13.44 11.09 -3.71
C ASN A 328 12.54 12.33 -3.52
N LEU A 329 13.17 13.42 -3.08
CA LEU A 329 12.59 14.72 -2.75
C LEU A 329 13.23 15.85 -3.57
N ARG A 330 13.91 15.51 -4.68
CA ARG A 330 14.60 16.48 -5.52
C ARG A 330 13.67 17.62 -5.98
N GLY A 331 14.14 18.85 -6.08
CA GLY A 331 13.36 19.94 -6.69
C GLY A 331 12.15 20.35 -5.86
N ASN A 332 12.31 20.41 -4.54
CA ASN A 332 11.30 20.91 -3.60
C ASN A 332 11.80 22.20 -2.92
N LYS A 333 11.14 22.65 -1.85
CA LYS A 333 11.48 23.86 -1.08
C LYS A 333 11.81 23.52 0.37
N ILE A 334 12.40 22.34 0.61
CA ILE A 334 12.62 21.83 1.97
C ILE A 334 13.75 22.60 2.64
N HIS A 335 13.49 23.18 3.82
CA HIS A 335 14.47 23.99 4.57
C HIS A 335 15.35 23.17 5.52
N THR A 336 14.77 22.13 6.15
CA THR A 336 15.45 21.27 7.12
C THR A 336 14.94 19.84 6.99
N LEU A 337 15.81 18.87 7.24
CA LEU A 337 15.42 17.47 7.42
C LEU A 337 15.43 17.11 8.91
N PRO A 338 14.41 16.38 9.39
CA PRO A 338 14.36 15.94 10.78
C PRO A 338 15.41 14.86 11.08
N ASP A 339 15.86 14.80 12.33
CA ASP A 339 16.79 13.78 12.83
C ASP A 339 16.25 12.35 12.65
N GLN A 340 14.92 12.20 12.64
CA GLN A 340 14.20 10.94 12.48
C GLN A 340 14.56 10.20 11.18
N ILE A 341 15.07 10.91 10.16
CA ILE A 341 15.56 10.30 8.91
C ILE A 341 16.70 9.29 9.16
N ALA A 342 17.47 9.49 10.24
CA ALA A 342 18.53 8.58 10.64
C ALA A 342 18.00 7.22 11.13
N LEU A 343 16.77 7.19 11.65
CA LEU A 343 16.16 6.00 12.25
C LEU A 343 15.53 5.06 11.21
N LEU A 344 15.47 5.45 9.93
CA LEU A 344 14.95 4.62 8.86
C LEU A 344 15.89 3.43 8.59
N PRO A 345 15.52 2.19 8.99
CA PRO A 345 16.48 1.10 9.12
C PRO A 345 16.95 0.54 7.77
N ASN A 346 16.18 0.78 6.71
CA ASN A 346 16.42 0.23 5.36
C ASN A 346 16.77 1.29 4.31
N LEU A 347 16.86 2.57 4.69
CA LEU A 347 17.08 3.65 3.73
C LEU A 347 18.45 3.53 3.08
N GLU A 348 18.50 3.31 1.76
CA GLU A 348 19.72 3.20 0.98
C GLU A 348 20.00 4.44 0.13
N ARG A 349 18.94 5.11 -0.33
CA ARG A 349 19.04 6.25 -1.25
C ARG A 349 18.20 7.42 -0.75
N LEU A 350 18.84 8.57 -0.60
CA LEU A 350 18.22 9.84 -0.28
C LEU A 350 18.62 10.89 -1.32
N ASP A 351 17.66 11.38 -2.09
CA ASP A 351 17.87 12.50 -3.01
C ASP A 351 17.09 13.73 -2.52
N VAL A 352 17.83 14.74 -2.09
CA VAL A 352 17.32 16.06 -1.67
C VAL A 352 17.93 17.18 -2.51
N THR A 353 18.39 16.85 -3.71
CA THR A 353 18.98 17.80 -4.68
C THR A 353 18.01 18.95 -4.99
N ASN A 354 18.52 20.16 -5.17
CA ASN A 354 17.74 21.36 -5.50
C ASN A 354 16.57 21.59 -4.51
N ASN A 355 16.90 21.77 -3.25
CA ASN A 355 16.01 22.22 -2.18
C ASN A 355 16.59 23.48 -1.52
N ASP A 356 15.97 23.94 -0.43
CA ASP A 356 16.41 25.11 0.34
C ASP A 356 17.13 24.70 1.64
N LEU A 357 17.81 23.55 1.64
CA LEU A 357 18.49 23.02 2.84
C LEU A 357 19.71 23.86 3.20
N SER A 358 19.76 24.31 4.44
CA SER A 358 20.92 25.02 5.01
C SER A 358 21.96 24.08 5.65
N ASP A 359 21.54 22.90 6.08
CA ASP A 359 22.36 21.87 6.72
C ASP A 359 21.70 20.48 6.56
N LEU A 360 22.43 19.43 6.97
CA LEU A 360 21.87 18.09 7.18
C LEU A 360 21.99 17.68 8.65
N PRO A 361 21.02 16.91 9.17
CA PRO A 361 21.06 16.40 10.54
C PRO A 361 22.28 15.49 10.73
N SER A 362 23.16 15.82 11.69
CA SER A 362 24.37 15.04 11.97
C SER A 362 24.07 13.57 12.27
N LYS A 363 22.89 13.28 12.88
CA LYS A 363 22.45 11.93 13.22
C LYS A 363 22.28 11.01 12.01
N ILE A 364 22.10 11.55 10.79
CA ILE A 364 22.03 10.72 9.57
C ILE A 364 23.28 9.85 9.39
N ALA A 365 24.42 10.26 9.96
CA ALA A 365 25.67 9.53 9.94
C ALA A 365 25.64 8.19 10.72
N LEU A 366 24.65 8.02 11.60
CA LEU A 366 24.36 6.80 12.36
C LEU A 366 23.64 5.74 11.51
N ASN A 367 23.05 6.13 10.38
CA ASN A 367 22.37 5.21 9.49
C ASN A 367 23.40 4.29 8.80
N LYS A 368 23.25 2.98 8.99
CA LYS A 368 24.20 1.95 8.49
C LYS A 368 23.90 1.47 7.07
N LYS A 369 22.75 1.81 6.51
CA LYS A 369 22.28 1.30 5.21
C LYS A 369 22.36 2.33 4.08
N ILE A 370 22.47 3.62 4.39
CA ILE A 370 22.60 4.68 3.38
C ILE A 370 23.85 4.44 2.52
N LYS A 371 23.64 4.34 1.21
CA LYS A 371 24.67 4.19 0.18
C LYS A 371 24.82 5.46 -0.66
N ASN A 372 23.73 6.19 -0.88
CA ASN A 372 23.72 7.38 -1.71
C ASN A 372 22.95 8.52 -1.03
N ILE A 373 23.63 9.66 -0.81
CA ILE A 373 22.99 10.93 -0.48
C ILE A 373 23.33 11.95 -1.55
N SER A 374 22.30 12.42 -2.27
CA SER A 374 22.41 13.49 -3.24
C SER A 374 21.78 14.77 -2.67
N MET A 375 22.55 15.85 -2.59
CA MET A 375 22.14 17.11 -1.93
C MET A 375 22.64 18.37 -2.66
N THR A 376 23.11 18.23 -3.90
CA THR A 376 23.62 19.37 -4.68
C THR A 376 22.52 20.40 -4.94
N GLY A 377 22.88 21.65 -5.18
CA GLY A 377 21.90 22.71 -5.47
C GLY A 377 21.09 23.19 -4.26
N ASN A 378 21.57 22.91 -3.05
CA ASN A 378 21.05 23.48 -1.79
C ASN A 378 21.97 24.59 -1.26
N PRO A 379 21.45 25.60 -0.52
CA PRO A 379 22.24 26.63 0.14
C PRO A 379 22.95 26.11 1.41
N LEU A 380 23.75 25.04 1.27
CA LEU A 380 24.46 24.37 2.36
C LEU A 380 25.63 25.22 2.87
N GLY A 381 25.34 26.18 3.76
CA GLY A 381 26.34 27.09 4.32
C GLY A 381 27.32 26.39 5.27
N LYS A 382 26.88 25.32 5.95
CA LYS A 382 27.69 24.61 6.96
C LYS A 382 28.56 23.50 6.36
N ILE A 383 28.11 22.85 5.29
CA ILE A 383 28.85 21.75 4.65
C ILE A 383 29.66 22.29 3.47
N ARG A 384 30.98 22.15 3.53
CA ARG A 384 31.86 22.65 2.46
C ARG A 384 31.61 21.92 1.13
N LYS A 385 31.68 22.66 0.03
CA LYS A 385 31.39 22.14 -1.34
C LYS A 385 32.31 21.00 -1.79
N ASP A 386 33.55 20.97 -1.31
CA ASP A 386 34.52 19.91 -1.58
C ASP A 386 34.10 18.56 -0.96
N VAL A 387 33.57 18.57 0.27
CA VAL A 387 33.02 17.40 0.96
C VAL A 387 31.86 16.80 0.15
N ILE A 388 30.97 17.65 -0.36
CA ILE A 388 29.82 17.23 -1.18
C ILE A 388 30.30 16.61 -2.50
N ARG A 389 31.31 17.21 -3.15
CA ARG A 389 31.85 16.71 -4.44
C ARG A 389 32.53 15.34 -4.32
N LEU A 390 33.09 15.03 -3.15
CA LEU A 390 33.74 13.73 -2.89
C LEU A 390 32.74 12.59 -2.61
N GLY A 391 31.44 12.88 -2.59
CA GLY A 391 30.37 11.88 -2.50
C GLY A 391 30.01 11.44 -1.09
N THR A 392 29.11 10.46 -1.00
CA THR A 392 28.43 10.04 0.24
C THR A 392 29.38 9.72 1.39
N ASP A 393 30.48 9.00 1.14
CA ASP A 393 31.41 8.59 2.20
C ASP A 393 32.07 9.79 2.90
N SER A 394 32.41 10.82 2.13
CA SER A 394 33.00 12.06 2.66
C SER A 394 31.99 12.87 3.47
N ILE A 395 30.74 12.93 3.00
CA ILE A 395 29.61 13.53 3.72
C ILE A 395 29.39 12.81 5.05
N MET A 396 29.30 11.47 5.03
CA MET A 396 29.08 10.68 6.24
C MET A 396 30.23 10.85 7.24
N LYS A 397 31.49 10.88 6.76
CA LYS A 397 32.66 11.16 7.62
C LYS A 397 32.59 12.55 8.25
N TYR A 398 32.22 13.57 7.47
CA TYR A 398 32.06 14.94 7.99
C TYR A 398 30.98 15.02 9.08
N LEU A 399 29.82 14.38 8.87
CA LEU A 399 28.72 14.38 9.84
C LEU A 399 29.06 13.57 11.11
N ARG A 400 29.81 12.46 11.01
CA ARG A 400 30.32 11.73 12.19
C ARG A 400 31.23 12.60 13.05
N ASN A 401 32.13 13.36 12.43
CA ASN A 401 33.01 14.26 13.17
C ASN A 401 32.24 15.37 13.91
N ARG A 402 31.09 15.82 13.37
CA ARG A 402 30.21 16.77 14.07
C ARG A 402 29.54 16.16 15.30
N LEU A 403 29.12 14.90 15.24
CA LEU A 403 28.57 14.19 16.41
C LEU A 403 29.59 14.11 17.56
N THR A 404 30.86 13.84 17.24
CA THR A 404 31.91 13.72 18.26
C THR A 404 32.32 15.06 18.90
N ILE A 405 32.03 16.19 18.24
CA ILE A 405 32.32 17.53 18.77
C ILE A 405 31.24 17.94 19.78
N ASP A 406 29.97 17.60 19.51
CA ASP A 406 28.85 17.89 20.43
C ASP A 406 28.92 17.08 21.74
N ASP A 407 29.50 15.87 21.71
CA ASP A 407 29.72 15.03 22.91
C ASP A 407 30.97 15.46 23.74
N GLY A 408 31.79 16.38 23.23
CA GLY A 408 33.07 16.78 23.83
C GLY A 408 33.03 17.99 24.78
N THR A 409 31.87 18.64 24.95
CA THR A 409 31.72 19.88 25.74
C THR A 409 30.62 19.83 26.81
N ALA A 410 30.36 18.68 27.42
CA ALA A 410 29.38 18.58 28.51
C ALA A 410 29.83 17.67 29.66
N SER A 411 30.81 18.15 30.44
CA SER A 411 30.99 17.70 31.83
C SER A 411 31.12 18.89 32.78
N SER A 412 30.00 19.54 33.08
CA SER A 412 29.76 20.26 34.34
C SER A 412 28.36 20.86 34.27
N THR A 413 27.51 20.46 35.21
CA THR A 413 26.33 21.17 35.72
C THR A 413 25.97 22.47 34.99
N GLU A 414 24.87 22.43 34.24
CA GLU A 414 23.90 23.52 34.20
C GLU A 414 22.54 22.95 33.78
N GLN A 415 21.64 22.82 34.76
CA GLN A 415 20.23 23.06 34.51
C GLN A 415 20.12 24.51 34.04
N GLN A 416 20.39 24.77 32.77
CA GLN A 416 19.81 25.92 32.09
C GLN A 416 18.47 25.46 31.54
N THR A 417 17.45 25.73 32.35
CA THR A 417 16.13 26.07 31.83
C THR A 417 16.31 27.02 30.66
N PHE A 418 16.00 26.57 29.44
CA PHE A 418 15.57 27.51 28.42
C PHE A 418 14.30 28.15 28.97
N ASP A 419 14.43 29.36 29.51
CA ASP A 419 13.34 30.32 29.53
C ASP A 419 12.90 30.51 28.07
N ILE A 420 11.94 29.67 27.66
CA ILE A 420 11.02 30.02 26.60
C ILE A 420 10.41 31.33 27.07
N PRO A 421 10.50 32.44 26.30
CA PRO A 421 9.65 33.58 26.60
C PRO A 421 8.24 33.02 26.63
N LYS A 422 7.53 33.13 27.75
CA LYS A 422 6.10 32.86 27.83
C LYS A 422 5.42 33.73 26.78
N SER A 423 5.38 33.27 25.52
CA SER A 423 4.34 33.62 24.59
C SER A 423 3.12 32.97 25.23
N THR A 424 2.37 33.79 25.96
CA THR A 424 0.98 33.49 26.28
C THR A 424 0.35 33.00 24.99
N GLU A 425 0.09 31.70 24.89
CA GLU A 425 -0.72 31.11 23.83
C GLU A 425 -1.96 31.99 23.73
N THR A 426 -2.18 32.61 22.58
CA THR A 426 -3.33 33.50 22.43
C THR A 426 -4.60 32.67 22.62
N ASP A 427 -5.64 33.24 23.23
CA ASP A 427 -6.90 32.50 23.47
C ASP A 427 -7.48 31.91 22.18
N ASP A 428 -7.19 32.52 21.02
CA ASP A 428 -7.59 32.03 19.71
C ASP A 428 -6.77 30.83 19.22
N GLU A 429 -5.46 30.78 19.48
CA GLU A 429 -4.62 29.60 19.20
C GLU A 429 -5.01 28.42 20.10
N ARG A 430 -5.27 28.70 21.39
CA ARG A 430 -5.74 27.71 22.36
C ARG A 430 -7.11 27.15 21.95
N LYS A 431 -8.05 28.01 21.55
CA LYS A 431 -9.38 27.60 21.05
C LYS A 431 -9.29 26.80 19.76
N ARG A 432 -8.39 27.17 18.83
CA ARG A 432 -8.19 26.43 17.58
C ARG A 432 -7.61 25.04 17.85
N ARG A 433 -6.59 24.93 18.71
CA ARG A 433 -6.03 23.64 19.14
C ARG A 433 -7.10 22.75 19.79
N LEU A 434 -7.86 23.30 20.74
CA LEU A 434 -8.94 22.58 21.40
C LEU A 434 -10.03 22.14 20.41
N TYR A 435 -10.41 23.00 19.45
CA TYR A 435 -11.37 22.64 18.41
C TYR A 435 -10.86 21.48 17.54
N THR A 436 -9.58 21.52 17.13
CA THR A 436 -8.95 20.46 16.36
C THR A 436 -8.89 19.16 17.16
N GLU A 437 -8.50 19.19 18.43
CA GLU A 437 -8.47 18.01 19.30
C GLU A 437 -9.88 17.42 19.50
N HIS A 438 -10.89 18.25 19.78
CA HIS A 438 -12.28 17.80 19.86
C HIS A 438 -12.76 17.17 18.54
N HIS A 439 -12.41 17.76 17.41
CA HIS A 439 -12.80 17.26 16.10
C HIS A 439 -12.15 15.91 15.78
N VAL A 440 -10.84 15.77 16.01
CA VAL A 440 -10.08 14.53 15.80
C VAL A 440 -10.65 13.40 16.64
N VAL A 441 -10.92 13.64 17.93
CA VAL A 441 -11.48 12.60 18.81
C VAL A 441 -12.88 12.19 18.37
N ARG A 442 -13.69 13.15 17.93
CA ARG A 442 -15.05 12.89 17.45
C ARG A 442 -15.10 12.12 16.13
N THR A 443 -14.17 12.39 15.20
CA THR A 443 -14.15 11.72 13.89
C THR A 443 -13.47 10.36 13.93
N THR A 444 -12.40 10.21 14.71
CA THR A 444 -11.63 8.96 14.81
C THR A 444 -12.12 8.03 15.91
N GLY A 445 -12.90 8.54 16.87
CA GLY A 445 -13.23 7.82 18.12
C GLY A 445 -12.01 7.57 19.02
N THR A 446 -10.85 8.14 18.70
CA THR A 446 -9.58 7.86 19.37
C THR A 446 -9.01 9.11 20.02
N PHE A 447 -8.70 9.02 21.31
CA PHE A 447 -7.95 10.02 22.05
C PHE A 447 -6.50 9.57 22.22
N ASP A 448 -5.60 10.15 21.42
CA ASP A 448 -4.16 9.89 21.50
C ASP A 448 -3.46 10.97 22.34
N TYR A 449 -2.96 10.54 23.49
CA TYR A 449 -2.18 11.32 24.43
C TYR A 449 -0.82 10.69 24.69
N SER A 450 -0.29 9.92 23.74
CA SER A 450 1.00 9.26 23.86
C SER A 450 2.18 10.23 23.68
N HIS A 451 3.36 9.85 24.19
CA HIS A 451 4.63 10.58 24.01
C HIS A 451 4.64 12.04 24.51
N LYS A 452 3.80 12.39 25.48
CA LYS A 452 3.73 13.76 26.03
C LYS A 452 4.73 14.00 27.16
N ASN A 453 5.39 12.94 27.66
CA ASN A 453 6.37 13.01 28.74
C ASN A 453 5.77 13.54 30.08
N VAL A 454 4.48 13.28 30.30
CA VAL A 454 3.71 13.75 31.47
C VAL A 454 3.33 12.62 32.41
N SER A 455 3.01 12.95 33.67
CA SER A 455 2.59 12.00 34.70
C SER A 455 1.10 12.05 35.04
N THR A 456 0.37 13.08 34.57
CA THR A 456 -1.07 13.28 34.78
C THR A 456 -1.72 13.80 33.49
N LEU A 457 -3.03 13.63 33.35
CA LEU A 457 -3.81 14.27 32.29
C LEU A 457 -4.00 15.77 32.61
N SER A 458 -4.03 16.61 31.58
CA SER A 458 -4.42 18.02 31.74
C SER A 458 -5.93 18.15 31.94
N ASN A 459 -6.39 19.22 32.60
CA ASN A 459 -7.83 19.46 32.80
C ASN A 459 -8.59 19.55 31.48
N GLU A 460 -7.97 20.15 30.45
CA GLU A 460 -8.54 20.24 29.11
C GLU A 460 -8.69 18.87 28.47
N SER A 461 -7.68 18.01 28.61
CA SER A 461 -7.75 16.63 28.13
C SER A 461 -8.85 15.84 28.84
N ILE A 462 -9.03 16.06 30.14
CA ILE A 462 -10.10 15.45 30.94
C ILE A 462 -11.47 15.90 30.45
N GLU A 463 -11.68 17.21 30.26
CA GLU A 463 -12.93 17.75 29.72
C GLU A 463 -13.22 17.18 28.33
N LEU A 464 -12.19 17.05 27.50
CA LEU A 464 -12.31 16.54 26.14
C LEU A 464 -12.72 15.05 26.11
N ILE A 465 -12.09 14.19 26.92
CA ILE A 465 -12.49 12.77 26.99
C ILE A 465 -13.91 12.62 27.55
N ILE A 466 -14.30 13.42 28.55
CA ILE A 466 -15.64 13.37 29.15
C ILE A 466 -16.70 13.80 28.12
N LYS A 467 -16.39 14.81 27.31
CA LYS A 467 -17.33 15.37 26.35
C LYS A 467 -17.48 14.51 25.09
N GLU A 468 -16.37 14.10 24.48
CA GLU A 468 -16.41 13.37 23.20
C GLU A 468 -16.56 11.86 23.37
N LYS A 469 -16.33 11.32 24.58
CA LYS A 469 -16.47 9.90 24.92
C LYS A 469 -15.82 8.95 23.90
N PRO A 470 -14.49 9.04 23.71
CA PRO A 470 -13.79 8.18 22.76
C PRO A 470 -13.97 6.69 23.07
N THR A 471 -13.90 5.88 22.03
CA THR A 471 -13.89 4.41 22.14
C THR A 471 -12.46 3.86 22.27
N HIS A 472 -11.44 4.63 21.89
CA HIS A 472 -10.04 4.26 22.01
C HIS A 472 -9.27 5.35 22.75
N VAL A 473 -8.47 4.99 23.75
CA VAL A 473 -7.62 5.91 24.50
C VAL A 473 -6.19 5.38 24.50
N ASN A 474 -5.25 6.18 24.00
CA ASN A 474 -3.83 5.88 23.99
C ASN A 474 -3.06 6.84 24.90
N LEU A 475 -2.57 6.33 26.03
CA LEU A 475 -1.74 7.04 27.01
C LEU A 475 -0.28 6.55 27.02
N ALA A 476 0.14 5.84 25.98
CA ALA A 476 1.43 5.16 25.95
C ALA A 476 2.64 6.12 26.01
N LYS A 477 3.80 5.62 26.45
CA LYS A 477 5.08 6.35 26.43
C LYS A 477 5.03 7.69 27.17
N ASN A 478 4.48 7.65 28.37
CA ASN A 478 4.41 8.77 29.30
C ASN A 478 5.09 8.38 30.63
N LYS A 479 4.80 9.13 31.70
CA LYS A 479 5.32 8.91 33.05
C LYS A 479 4.20 8.61 34.05
N PHE A 480 3.08 8.05 33.60
CA PHE A 480 1.98 7.68 34.50
C PHE A 480 2.45 6.59 35.47
N THR A 481 2.19 6.78 36.77
CA THR A 481 2.48 5.79 37.82
C THR A 481 1.26 4.98 38.24
N GLU A 482 0.07 5.47 37.87
CA GLU A 482 -1.24 4.83 38.07
C GLU A 482 -2.18 5.15 36.90
N MET A 483 -3.28 4.40 36.78
CA MET A 483 -4.33 4.70 35.80
C MET A 483 -5.11 5.96 36.23
N PRO A 484 -5.26 6.97 35.36
CA PRO A 484 -6.06 8.16 35.67
C PRO A 484 -7.50 7.78 36.02
N ILE A 485 -7.97 8.22 37.18
CA ILE A 485 -9.30 7.87 37.71
C ILE A 485 -10.44 8.39 36.83
N GLU A 486 -10.18 9.45 36.06
CA GLU A 486 -11.13 10.10 35.17
C GLU A 486 -11.58 9.20 34.02
N LEU A 487 -10.76 8.22 33.62
CA LEU A 487 -11.10 7.26 32.57
C LEU A 487 -12.36 6.45 32.89
N VAL A 488 -12.68 6.28 34.17
CA VAL A 488 -13.91 5.62 34.64
C VAL A 488 -15.17 6.26 34.08
N ARG A 489 -15.13 7.56 33.74
CA ARG A 489 -16.26 8.26 33.10
C ARG A 489 -16.56 7.76 31.69
N LEU A 490 -15.68 6.96 31.11
CA LEU A 490 -15.83 6.30 29.81
C LEU A 490 -16.32 4.85 29.93
N ALA A 491 -16.86 4.45 31.10
CA ALA A 491 -17.29 3.09 31.39
C ALA A 491 -18.17 2.43 30.31
N GLU A 492 -19.03 3.24 29.66
CA GLU A 492 -19.99 2.79 28.65
C GLU A 492 -19.49 2.90 27.19
N SER A 493 -18.32 3.51 26.96
CA SER A 493 -17.83 3.80 25.60
C SER A 493 -16.44 3.24 25.29
N LEU A 494 -15.57 3.09 26.29
CA LEU A 494 -14.17 2.75 26.09
C LEU A 494 -14.00 1.27 25.73
N LEU A 495 -13.57 0.99 24.50
CA LEU A 495 -13.31 -0.34 23.95
C LEU A 495 -11.83 -0.71 24.02
N HIS A 496 -10.93 0.27 23.89
CA HIS A 496 -9.49 0.05 23.81
C HIS A 496 -8.75 1.04 24.70
N LEU A 497 -7.87 0.52 25.57
CA LEU A 497 -7.00 1.33 26.42
C LEU A 497 -5.54 0.88 26.26
N ASP A 498 -4.69 1.78 25.76
CA ASP A 498 -3.24 1.58 25.71
C ASP A 498 -2.57 2.46 26.79
N MET A 499 -1.92 1.81 27.75
CA MET A 499 -1.12 2.42 28.81
C MET A 499 0.31 1.88 28.80
N SER A 500 0.78 1.39 27.65
CA SER A 500 2.11 0.80 27.50
C SER A 500 3.23 1.82 27.71
N ALA A 501 4.43 1.34 28.05
CA ALA A 501 5.64 2.16 28.22
C ALA A 501 5.45 3.34 29.19
N ASN A 502 4.90 3.06 30.37
CA ASN A 502 4.71 4.01 31.46
C ASN A 502 5.52 3.58 32.70
N GLY A 503 5.25 4.23 33.83
CA GLY A 503 5.85 3.92 35.13
C GLY A 503 4.91 3.17 36.07
N LEU A 504 3.89 2.46 35.57
CA LEU A 504 2.84 1.86 36.40
C LEU A 504 3.42 0.83 37.37
N LEU A 505 3.21 1.05 38.67
CA LEU A 505 3.57 0.11 39.73
C LEU A 505 2.40 -0.83 40.07
N GLN A 506 1.18 -0.32 39.96
CA GLN A 506 -0.06 -1.05 40.15
C GLN A 506 -1.16 -0.50 39.23
N LEU A 507 -2.15 -1.33 38.93
CA LEU A 507 -3.39 -0.92 38.29
C LEU A 507 -4.46 -0.75 39.37
N ASN A 508 -5.16 0.37 39.40
CA ASN A 508 -6.17 0.63 40.43
C ASN A 508 -7.46 -0.19 40.19
N SER A 509 -8.27 -0.39 41.23
CA SER A 509 -9.46 -1.25 41.19
C SER A 509 -10.57 -0.72 40.27
N GLN A 510 -10.56 0.58 39.98
CA GLN A 510 -11.59 1.21 39.17
C GLN A 510 -11.53 0.82 37.69
N VAL A 511 -10.47 0.17 37.22
CA VAL A 511 -10.42 -0.43 35.89
C VAL A 511 -11.60 -1.38 35.66
N GLY A 512 -12.10 -2.06 36.70
CA GLY A 512 -13.26 -2.97 36.63
C GLY A 512 -14.58 -2.28 36.29
N GLN A 513 -14.63 -0.94 36.27
CA GLN A 513 -15.80 -0.17 35.87
C GLN A 513 -15.89 0.02 34.34
N LEU A 514 -14.81 -0.23 33.59
CA LEU A 514 -14.76 -0.07 32.13
C LEU A 514 -15.41 -1.25 31.39
N LYS A 515 -16.71 -1.45 31.58
CA LYS A 515 -17.44 -2.68 31.20
C LYS A 515 -17.38 -3.04 29.71
N GLU A 516 -17.20 -2.06 28.84
CA GLU A 516 -17.10 -2.25 27.39
C GLU A 516 -15.68 -2.53 26.89
N LEU A 517 -14.67 -2.54 27.78
CA LEU A 517 -13.28 -2.70 27.40
C LEU A 517 -13.01 -4.08 26.79
N ARG A 518 -12.46 -4.10 25.58
CA ARG A 518 -12.12 -5.30 24.79
C ARG A 518 -10.61 -5.50 24.67
N PHE A 519 -9.85 -4.41 24.68
CA PHE A 519 -8.40 -4.44 24.58
C PHE A 519 -7.75 -3.58 25.66
N LEU A 520 -6.75 -4.15 26.34
CA LEU A 520 -5.97 -3.47 27.37
C LEU A 520 -4.47 -3.75 27.20
N ASP A 521 -3.70 -2.72 26.88
CA ASP A 521 -2.23 -2.79 26.83
C ASP A 521 -1.60 -2.12 28.06
N LEU A 522 -0.88 -2.93 28.85
CA LEU A 522 -0.13 -2.54 30.03
C LEU A 522 1.35 -2.89 29.88
N SER A 523 1.82 -3.16 28.66
CA SER A 523 3.18 -3.63 28.42
C SER A 523 4.24 -2.57 28.73
N THR A 524 5.47 -3.00 28.99
CA THR A 524 6.60 -2.09 29.29
C THR A 524 6.30 -1.19 30.49
N ASN A 525 5.86 -1.80 31.60
CA ASN A 525 5.59 -1.12 32.86
C ASN A 525 6.38 -1.81 34.01
N ARG A 526 6.00 -1.54 35.27
CA ARG A 526 6.63 -2.12 36.46
C ARG A 526 5.62 -2.91 37.31
N LEU A 527 4.56 -3.42 36.70
CA LEU A 527 3.47 -4.12 37.39
C LEU A 527 3.94 -5.49 37.92
N THR A 528 3.46 -5.84 39.11
CA THR A 528 3.71 -7.14 39.75
C THR A 528 2.44 -7.97 39.95
N ASP A 529 1.26 -7.34 39.97
CA ASP A 529 -0.06 -8.01 40.07
C ASP A 529 -1.16 -7.14 39.43
N LEU A 530 -2.38 -7.68 39.31
CA LEU A 530 -3.58 -7.00 38.81
C LEU A 530 -4.72 -7.02 39.85
N PRO A 531 -5.59 -6.00 39.91
CA PRO A 531 -6.69 -5.93 40.86
C PRO A 531 -7.77 -6.99 40.57
N SER A 532 -8.41 -7.50 41.62
CA SER A 532 -9.46 -8.52 41.53
C SER A 532 -10.69 -8.06 40.73
N GLU A 533 -10.95 -6.76 40.75
CA GLU A 533 -12.04 -6.07 40.06
C GLU A 533 -11.89 -6.13 38.54
N LEU A 534 -10.72 -6.50 38.01
CA LEU A 534 -10.55 -6.74 36.58
C LEU A 534 -11.44 -7.89 36.08
N SER A 535 -11.78 -8.87 36.95
CA SER A 535 -12.73 -9.97 36.63
C SER A 535 -14.11 -9.47 36.20
N SER A 536 -14.43 -8.21 36.54
CA SER A 536 -15.69 -7.56 36.25
C SER A 536 -15.79 -7.07 34.79
N LEU A 537 -14.73 -7.23 33.99
CA LEU A 537 -14.67 -6.88 32.56
C LEU A 537 -15.12 -8.05 31.68
N GLU A 538 -16.42 -8.15 31.44
CA GLU A 538 -17.02 -9.30 30.75
C GLU A 538 -16.70 -9.37 29.24
N HIS A 539 -16.26 -8.26 28.66
CA HIS A 539 -15.95 -8.13 27.23
C HIS A 539 -14.46 -8.12 26.90
N LEU A 540 -13.57 -8.23 27.89
CA LEU A 540 -12.13 -8.13 27.66
C LEU A 540 -11.64 -9.35 26.87
N GLN A 541 -11.10 -9.11 25.68
CA GLN A 541 -10.65 -10.13 24.74
C GLN A 541 -9.13 -10.21 24.67
N ILE A 542 -8.43 -9.08 24.79
CA ILE A 542 -6.98 -9.01 24.64
C ILE A 542 -6.39 -8.24 25.83
N ILE A 543 -5.39 -8.85 26.47
CA ILE A 543 -4.58 -8.18 27.46
C ILE A 543 -3.09 -8.37 27.18
N ASN A 544 -2.37 -7.25 27.15
CA ASN A 544 -0.92 -7.23 26.98
C ASN A 544 -0.22 -6.79 28.27
N LEU A 545 0.47 -7.73 28.90
CA LEU A 545 1.22 -7.61 30.15
C LEU A 545 2.73 -7.74 29.93
N SER A 546 3.18 -7.71 28.67
CA SER A 546 4.57 -7.99 28.31
C SER A 546 5.55 -6.98 28.93
N MET A 547 6.80 -7.38 29.15
CA MET A 547 7.85 -6.51 29.69
C MET A 547 7.47 -5.83 31.03
N ASN A 548 6.97 -6.63 31.99
CA ASN A 548 6.62 -6.19 33.35
C ASN A 548 7.46 -6.93 34.41
N LYS A 549 6.97 -7.02 35.66
CA LYS A 549 7.64 -7.67 36.80
C LYS A 549 6.78 -8.77 37.42
N PHE A 550 5.90 -9.40 36.64
CA PHE A 550 5.04 -10.49 37.14
C PHE A 550 5.88 -11.75 37.44
N VAL A 551 5.74 -12.28 38.66
CA VAL A 551 6.39 -13.54 39.10
C VAL A 551 5.44 -14.75 38.94
N ARG A 552 4.13 -14.48 38.93
CA ARG A 552 3.07 -15.44 38.63
C ARG A 552 2.05 -14.75 37.72
N LEU A 553 1.30 -15.53 36.94
CA LEU A 553 0.22 -14.96 36.15
C LEU A 553 -0.92 -14.58 37.10
N PRO A 554 -1.45 -13.34 37.07
CA PRO A 554 -2.51 -12.91 37.98
C PRO A 554 -3.74 -13.80 37.85
N SER A 555 -4.25 -14.32 38.98
CA SER A 555 -5.35 -15.28 38.99
C SER A 555 -6.64 -14.72 38.39
N VAL A 556 -6.83 -13.41 38.49
CA VAL A 556 -7.96 -12.68 37.92
C VAL A 556 -8.12 -12.90 36.41
N LEU A 557 -7.03 -13.17 35.68
CA LEU A 557 -7.11 -13.42 34.24
C LEU A 557 -7.86 -14.70 33.90
N TYR A 558 -7.85 -15.69 34.80
CA TYR A 558 -8.57 -16.96 34.61
C TYR A 558 -10.08 -16.84 34.82
N GLU A 559 -10.55 -15.71 35.37
CA GLU A 559 -11.98 -15.45 35.60
C GLU A 559 -12.63 -14.66 34.44
N LEU A 560 -11.83 -14.22 33.45
CA LEU A 560 -12.29 -13.43 32.32
C LEU A 560 -13.00 -14.32 31.27
N LYS A 561 -14.31 -14.13 31.14
CA LYS A 561 -15.19 -15.00 30.33
C LYS A 561 -14.96 -14.94 28.81
N GLN A 562 -14.38 -13.86 28.30
CA GLN A 562 -14.20 -13.64 26.85
C GLN A 562 -12.73 -13.49 26.44
N ILE A 563 -11.79 -13.80 27.34
CA ILE A 563 -10.37 -13.61 27.06
C ILE A 563 -9.91 -14.55 25.95
N GLN A 564 -9.32 -13.97 24.91
CA GLN A 564 -8.83 -14.68 23.72
C GLN A 564 -7.32 -14.60 23.63
N GLU A 565 -6.72 -13.47 24.01
CA GLU A 565 -5.27 -13.27 23.92
C GLU A 565 -4.68 -12.77 25.22
N ILE A 566 -3.68 -13.51 25.70
CA ILE A 566 -2.87 -13.14 26.86
C ILE A 566 -1.42 -13.06 26.41
N LEU A 567 -0.87 -11.85 26.39
CA LEU A 567 0.54 -11.59 26.11
C LEU A 567 1.26 -11.25 27.41
N ALA A 568 2.14 -12.12 27.87
CA ALA A 568 2.89 -11.98 29.12
C ALA A 568 4.38 -12.31 28.92
N ASN A 569 4.93 -12.04 27.72
CA ASN A 569 6.35 -12.26 27.46
C ASN A 569 7.26 -11.27 28.21
N ASP A 570 8.52 -11.66 28.40
CA ASP A 570 9.54 -10.84 29.05
C ASP A 570 9.13 -10.42 30.48
N ASN A 571 8.67 -11.39 31.27
CA ASN A 571 8.33 -11.26 32.68
C ASN A 571 9.23 -12.17 33.54
N GLN A 572 8.84 -12.45 34.78
CA GLN A 572 9.57 -13.31 35.71
C GLN A 572 8.71 -14.51 36.15
N LEU A 573 7.77 -14.95 35.31
CA LEU A 573 6.81 -16.01 35.64
C LEU A 573 7.53 -17.32 35.98
N VAL A 574 7.24 -17.92 37.14
CA VAL A 574 7.90 -19.15 37.60
C VAL A 574 7.05 -20.39 37.35
N GLU A 575 5.73 -20.24 37.40
CA GLU A 575 4.75 -21.30 37.20
C GLU A 575 3.49 -20.78 36.52
N LEU A 576 2.69 -21.71 35.99
CA LEU A 576 1.38 -21.44 35.41
C LEU A 576 0.36 -22.36 36.11
N ASP A 577 -0.80 -21.79 36.44
CA ASP A 577 -1.85 -22.52 37.16
C ASP A 577 -2.65 -23.41 36.20
N SER A 578 -2.45 -24.73 36.34
CA SER A 578 -3.19 -25.76 35.61
C SER A 578 -4.70 -25.61 35.73
N THR A 579 -5.22 -25.30 36.92
CA THR A 579 -6.67 -25.18 37.15
C THR A 579 -7.24 -23.91 36.51
N GLY A 580 -6.49 -22.81 36.58
CA GLY A 580 -6.81 -21.55 35.92
C GLY A 580 -6.85 -21.68 34.39
N ILE A 581 -5.88 -22.36 33.78
CA ILE A 581 -5.84 -22.57 32.32
C ILE A 581 -7.11 -23.28 31.82
N LEU A 582 -7.61 -24.26 32.58
CA LEU A 582 -8.85 -24.97 32.22
C LEU A 582 -10.07 -24.05 32.16
N LYS A 583 -10.13 -23.01 33.00
CA LYS A 583 -11.23 -22.04 33.02
C LYS A 583 -11.32 -21.24 31.72
N ILE A 584 -10.18 -20.94 31.10
CA ILE A 584 -10.08 -20.14 29.86
C ILE A 584 -9.84 -20.99 28.60
N ALA A 585 -9.81 -22.32 28.74
CA ALA A 585 -9.46 -23.23 27.65
C ALA A 585 -10.42 -23.16 26.45
N SER A 586 -11.68 -22.81 26.68
CA SER A 586 -12.71 -22.70 25.63
C SER A 586 -12.67 -21.38 24.86
N THR A 587 -11.90 -20.38 25.32
CA THR A 587 -11.87 -19.03 24.73
C THR A 587 -10.51 -18.62 24.22
N LEU A 588 -9.44 -19.17 24.80
CA LEU A 588 -8.06 -18.76 24.54
C LEU A 588 -7.59 -19.16 23.12
N ILE A 589 -7.14 -18.15 22.35
CA ILE A 589 -6.63 -18.27 20.98
C ILE A 589 -5.11 -18.07 20.94
N THR A 590 -4.60 -17.08 21.69
CA THR A 590 -3.18 -16.71 21.72
C THR A 590 -2.71 -16.63 23.16
N PHE A 591 -1.63 -17.35 23.47
CA PHE A 591 -0.99 -17.31 24.78
C PHE A 591 0.52 -17.18 24.62
N ASN A 592 1.07 -16.04 25.02
CA ASN A 592 2.50 -15.77 24.89
C ASN A 592 3.12 -15.57 26.29
N VAL A 593 4.02 -16.48 26.66
CA VAL A 593 4.81 -16.43 27.90
C VAL A 593 6.29 -16.60 27.60
N ARG A 594 6.73 -16.16 26.41
CA ARG A 594 8.12 -16.17 25.99
C ARG A 594 9.01 -15.42 27.00
N ASN A 595 10.26 -15.86 27.16
CA ASN A 595 11.28 -15.20 27.99
C ASN A 595 10.79 -14.99 29.44
N ASN A 596 10.50 -16.09 30.11
CA ASN A 596 10.09 -16.15 31.52
C ASN A 596 10.95 -17.21 32.27
N ASN A 597 10.62 -17.49 33.52
CA ASN A 597 11.31 -18.45 34.39
C ASN A 597 10.49 -19.73 34.64
N ILE A 598 9.59 -20.10 33.72
CA ILE A 598 8.63 -21.18 33.92
C ILE A 598 9.34 -22.54 33.94
N GLN A 599 9.15 -23.30 35.02
CA GLN A 599 9.86 -24.58 35.25
C GLN A 599 9.20 -25.78 34.59
N ARG A 600 7.88 -25.74 34.41
CA ARG A 600 7.09 -26.79 33.76
C ARG A 600 5.90 -26.19 33.03
N LEU A 601 5.63 -26.68 31.82
CA LEU A 601 4.45 -26.30 31.06
C LEU A 601 3.26 -27.21 31.45
N PRO A 602 2.11 -26.66 31.89
CA PRO A 602 0.90 -27.43 32.20
C PRO A 602 0.39 -28.25 31.01
N PRO A 603 0.17 -29.57 31.16
CA PRO A 603 -0.46 -30.38 30.12
C PRO A 603 -1.88 -29.92 29.75
N GLU A 604 -2.57 -29.22 30.64
CA GLU A 604 -3.91 -28.68 30.46
C GLU A 604 -4.07 -27.77 29.23
N PHE A 605 -2.97 -27.17 28.73
CA PHE A 605 -3.00 -26.44 27.45
C PHE A 605 -3.49 -27.31 26.28
N SER A 606 -3.32 -28.63 26.33
CA SER A 606 -3.83 -29.53 25.29
C SER A 606 -5.36 -29.56 25.20
N LYS A 607 -6.06 -29.10 26.24
CA LYS A 607 -7.52 -28.97 26.29
C LYS A 607 -8.01 -27.62 25.75
N CYS A 608 -7.11 -26.69 25.45
CA CYS A 608 -7.44 -25.41 24.84
C CYS A 608 -7.70 -25.61 23.33
N THR A 609 -8.96 -25.88 22.96
CA THR A 609 -9.31 -26.29 21.59
C THR A 609 -9.20 -25.17 20.56
N LEU A 610 -9.30 -23.91 20.99
CA LEU A 610 -9.18 -22.73 20.12
C LEU A 610 -7.75 -22.17 20.04
N LEU A 611 -6.80 -22.72 20.80
CA LEU A 611 -5.44 -22.20 20.91
C LEU A 611 -4.67 -22.38 19.59
N LYS A 612 -4.43 -21.28 18.89
CA LYS A 612 -3.69 -21.23 17.62
C LYS A 612 -2.22 -20.90 17.83
N SER A 613 -1.93 -20.08 18.84
CA SER A 613 -0.58 -19.60 19.13
C SER A 613 -0.24 -19.79 20.60
N LEU A 614 0.82 -20.55 20.85
CA LEU A 614 1.41 -20.78 22.16
C LEU A 614 2.92 -20.56 22.04
N ASP A 615 3.40 -19.38 22.46
CA ASP A 615 4.83 -19.07 22.51
C ASP A 615 5.32 -19.20 23.95
N VAL A 616 6.21 -20.17 24.14
CA VAL A 616 6.79 -20.56 25.43
C VAL A 616 8.32 -20.54 25.37
N ALA A 617 8.91 -20.05 24.28
CA ALA A 617 10.36 -20.06 24.09
C ALA A 617 11.09 -19.19 25.13
N GLY A 618 12.36 -19.49 25.40
CA GLY A 618 13.15 -18.72 26.36
C GLY A 618 12.80 -18.97 27.83
N ASN A 619 12.15 -20.08 28.15
CA ASN A 619 11.90 -20.56 29.52
C ASN A 619 12.85 -21.70 29.91
N PRO A 620 13.10 -21.92 31.22
CA PRO A 620 14.06 -22.92 31.72
C PRO A 620 13.56 -24.37 31.69
N PHE A 621 12.27 -24.63 31.45
CA PHE A 621 11.75 -26.00 31.38
C PHE A 621 12.47 -26.84 30.32
N LYS A 622 12.75 -28.11 30.64
CA LYS A 622 13.44 -29.04 29.71
C LYS A 622 12.49 -29.79 28.78
N ILE A 623 11.21 -29.82 29.13
CA ILE A 623 10.15 -30.57 28.45
C ILE A 623 8.96 -29.62 28.30
N PRO A 624 8.45 -29.36 27.08
CA PRO A 624 8.87 -29.92 25.79
C PRO A 624 10.31 -29.51 25.41
N ARG A 625 11.02 -30.38 24.67
CA ARG A 625 12.41 -30.09 24.23
C ARG A 625 12.41 -28.88 23.28
N PRO A 626 13.50 -28.09 23.20
CA PRO A 626 13.58 -26.93 22.30
C PRO A 626 13.26 -27.24 20.83
N ALA A 627 13.62 -28.43 20.34
CA ALA A 627 13.28 -28.87 18.98
C ALA A 627 11.77 -29.05 18.75
N THR A 628 11.01 -29.45 19.78
CA THR A 628 9.55 -29.52 19.73
C THR A 628 8.94 -28.11 19.73
N ILE A 629 9.49 -27.20 20.54
CA ILE A 629 9.06 -25.80 20.58
C ILE A 629 9.26 -25.14 19.21
N ALA A 630 10.40 -25.38 18.56
CA ALA A 630 10.73 -24.83 17.25
C ALA A 630 9.80 -25.30 16.11
N LYS A 631 9.13 -26.45 16.28
CA LYS A 631 8.12 -26.95 15.32
C LYS A 631 6.78 -26.21 15.43
N GLY A 632 6.62 -25.32 16.41
CA GLY A 632 5.44 -24.48 16.59
C GLY A 632 4.35 -25.09 17.47
N THR A 633 3.27 -24.33 17.65
CA THR A 633 2.21 -24.58 18.65
C THR A 633 1.58 -25.97 18.54
N GLN A 634 1.31 -26.48 17.34
CA GLN A 634 0.69 -27.79 17.17
C GLN A 634 1.56 -28.94 17.74
N ALA A 635 2.87 -28.88 17.51
CA ALA A 635 3.80 -29.89 18.03
C ALA A 635 3.92 -29.82 19.57
N ILE A 636 3.82 -28.61 20.14
CA ILE A 636 3.78 -28.42 21.60
C ILE A 636 2.50 -29.03 22.17
N LEU A 637 1.34 -28.72 21.60
CA LEU A 637 0.05 -29.23 22.07
C LEU A 637 -0.08 -30.75 21.95
N GLU A 638 0.44 -31.34 20.86
CA GLU A 638 0.50 -32.80 20.69
C GLU A 638 1.38 -33.46 21.76
N HIS A 639 2.54 -32.87 22.04
CA HIS A 639 3.41 -33.35 23.11
C HIS A 639 2.74 -33.30 24.49
N LEU A 640 2.06 -32.20 24.80
CA LEU A 640 1.33 -32.05 26.07
C LEU A 640 0.15 -33.02 26.17
N ARG A 641 -0.55 -33.30 25.05
CA ARG A 641 -1.64 -34.28 25.01
C ARG A 641 -1.17 -35.68 25.41
N ASN A 642 0.02 -36.08 24.95
CA ASN A 642 0.58 -37.40 25.29
C ASN A 642 0.95 -37.52 26.78
N GLN A 643 1.21 -36.41 27.48
CA GLN A 643 1.47 -36.41 28.93
C GLN A 643 0.21 -36.54 29.81
N LEU A 644 -0.99 -36.49 29.22
CA LEU A 644 -2.26 -36.70 29.93
C LEU A 644 -2.81 -38.13 29.77
N ILE A 645 -2.19 -38.93 28.90
CA ILE A 645 -2.62 -40.31 28.57
C ILE A 645 -1.82 -41.35 29.40
N GLU A 646 -0.70 -40.94 29.98
CA GLU A 646 0.03 -41.64 31.07
C GLU A 646 -0.42 -41.11 32.43
#